data_AF-A0A937N0Y4-F1
#
_entry.id   AF-A0A937N0Y4-F1
#
_cell.length_a   1.000
_cell.length_b   1.000
_cell.length_c   1.000
_cell.angle_alpha   90.00
_cell.angle_beta   90.00
_cell.angle_gamma   90.00
#
_symmetry.space_group_name_H-M   'P 1'
#
loop_
_entity.id
_entity.type
_entity.pdbx_description
1 polymer ?
#
loop_
_entity_poly.entity_id
_entity_poly.type
_entity_poly.pdbx_seq_one_letter_code
_entity_poly.pdbx_strand_id
1 'polypeptide(L)'
;MKRDFRRQISAMITAEKATRVIVPLTGVVALAVVAVAGVVSAAGNPTDAKPRIVVMTDIGGDPDDRQSMVRFLLYGCDFEVEGLCTGFGHGHYETTRPELIRQAVDAYGKVLPNLRKHRPDYPSHQQLVDLIKDGHNGDAHKVGPGMDSEASEWIIKVLERDDPRPVWFSIWGGPRELAQAIWKVQTTRSTKELAALNRKIRVHSIADQDRTAEWVKQHHPDVFWVYSNRLFRGIWKEGDQSIVSPEWLAKHVLADHGPLGPLYPPKAAGKDGVKEGDTPSFFYVLPDGLSDPEHPEWGNWGGRFRRSGRGNEYVPAEDLMDSGPDMLYTIHRWRRAYQNDFEARMDWCVESYDHANHKPVAVANNDKTRKVLEIDVDPGAKVGLNAAGSSDPDKDALTYRWWVYREAGGYWADAHIQGADNADAILTVPNNASGRTIHVILEVTDAGKPPLTAYRRIILKVSGKPVQPPPGVIGVEENLTTPVTKLEGPPAKTGPWRFYRGININGPAIEIDGNRWGGDDAKDFVCKDRSLNSPHVPLRPPTDPARTKMIHSFRWDRNASLSITNVPNGTCAVYAYVWEETSPETLTIRLNDRIVQRNYNSGITGQWRRIGPWVTDINDGKITITASGGAANFSGIEIWQRAGGSR
;
A
#
# COMPACT_ATOMS: atom_id res chain seq x y z
N MET A 1 49.15 29.68 -32.74
CA MET A 1 50.36 29.29 -31.98
C MET A 1 50.27 29.93 -30.60
N LYS A 2 50.13 29.10 -29.55
CA LYS A 2 50.32 29.35 -28.09
C LYS A 2 49.60 30.57 -27.45
N ARG A 3 48.53 30.32 -26.68
CA ARG A 3 48.49 30.14 -25.20
C ARG A 3 48.52 31.46 -24.42
N ASP A 4 47.39 31.78 -23.78
CA ASP A 4 47.22 31.84 -22.31
C ASP A 4 48.01 32.98 -21.63
N PHE A 5 47.30 33.95 -21.04
CA PHE A 5 47.44 34.18 -19.60
C PHE A 5 46.32 35.05 -19.02
N ARG A 6 45.72 34.54 -17.94
CA ARG A 6 44.72 35.16 -17.07
C ARG A 6 45.34 36.17 -16.10
N ARG A 7 44.46 37.01 -15.52
CA ARG A 7 44.37 37.54 -14.12
C ARG A 7 44.40 39.07 -14.07
N GLN A 8 43.30 39.75 -13.73
CA GLN A 8 42.53 39.84 -12.46
C GLN A 8 42.89 41.12 -11.70
N ILE A 9 41.88 41.66 -11.00
CA ILE A 9 41.88 42.70 -9.93
C ILE A 9 41.65 44.14 -10.47
N SER A 10 40.42 44.66 -10.47
CA SER A 10 39.64 45.29 -9.37
C SER A 10 39.96 46.78 -9.19
N ALA A 11 38.99 47.67 -9.42
CA ALA A 11 38.54 48.74 -8.50
C ALA A 11 37.71 49.82 -9.22
N MET A 12 36.81 50.39 -8.43
CA MET A 12 35.60 51.17 -8.73
C MET A 12 35.85 52.70 -8.63
N ILE A 13 34.98 53.50 -9.27
CA ILE A 13 34.57 54.91 -8.93
C ILE A 13 35.60 55.99 -9.38
N THR A 14 35.30 57.10 -10.11
CA THR A 14 34.22 58.11 -9.99
C THR A 14 34.19 59.07 -11.20
N ALA A 15 32.97 59.47 -11.60
CA ALA A 15 32.42 60.83 -11.83
C ALA A 15 32.99 61.88 -12.83
N GLU A 16 32.01 62.73 -13.22
CA GLU A 16 32.06 64.09 -13.82
C GLU A 16 32.15 64.18 -15.36
N LYS A 17 31.39 64.97 -16.11
CA LYS A 17 30.49 66.15 -15.90
C LYS A 17 29.58 66.23 -17.15
N ALA A 18 28.25 66.27 -17.03
CA ALA A 18 27.40 67.47 -16.97
C ALA A 18 27.43 68.41 -18.20
N THR A 19 26.34 68.46 -18.95
CA THR A 19 25.79 69.72 -19.50
C THR A 19 24.26 69.61 -19.53
N ARG A 20 23.60 70.43 -18.71
CA ARG A 20 22.15 70.66 -18.72
C ARG A 20 21.87 71.91 -19.56
N VAL A 21 20.83 71.85 -20.38
CA VAL A 21 20.10 73.02 -20.87
C VAL A 21 18.66 72.89 -20.34
N ILE A 22 18.15 73.96 -19.75
CA ILE A 22 16.77 74.13 -19.26
C ILE A 22 16.18 75.36 -19.97
N VAL A 23 15.00 75.24 -20.58
CA VAL A 23 13.92 76.27 -20.66
C VAL A 23 12.57 75.51 -20.86
N PRO A 24 11.42 75.98 -20.31
CA PRO A 24 10.37 75.11 -19.74
C PRO A 24 8.97 75.16 -20.40
N LEU A 25 8.05 74.32 -19.87
CA LEU A 25 6.56 74.40 -19.76
C LEU A 25 5.76 74.59 -21.08
N THR A 26 4.64 73.93 -21.39
CA THR A 26 3.56 73.22 -20.67
C THR A 26 2.82 72.39 -21.73
N GLY A 27 2.37 71.18 -21.39
CA GLY A 27 1.48 70.40 -22.24
C GLY A 27 0.98 69.15 -21.52
N VAL A 28 -0.17 69.25 -20.87
CA VAL A 28 -0.89 68.10 -20.33
C VAL A 28 -1.47 67.32 -21.51
N VAL A 29 -0.96 66.12 -21.76
CA VAL A 29 -1.58 65.14 -22.64
C VAL A 29 -1.87 63.89 -21.81
N ALA A 30 -3.15 63.62 -21.60
CA ALA A 30 -3.65 62.39 -21.02
C ALA A 30 -3.30 61.23 -21.95
N LEU A 31 -2.44 60.32 -21.50
CA LEU A 31 -2.17 59.07 -22.20
C LEU A 31 -3.14 58.01 -21.69
N ALA A 32 -4.14 57.69 -22.51
CA ALA A 32 -4.98 56.51 -22.34
C ALA A 32 -4.11 55.25 -22.49
N VAL A 33 -3.89 54.53 -21.39
CA VAL A 33 -3.32 53.18 -21.44
C VAL A 33 -4.44 52.23 -21.86
N VAL A 34 -4.44 51.85 -23.13
CA VAL A 34 -5.20 50.70 -23.61
C VAL A 34 -4.55 49.45 -23.01
N ALA A 35 -5.13 48.94 -21.92
CA ALA A 35 -4.79 47.64 -21.39
C ALA A 35 -5.30 46.58 -22.37
N VAL A 36 -4.40 46.06 -23.21
CA VAL A 36 -4.64 44.80 -23.92
C VAL A 36 -4.66 43.72 -22.85
N ALA A 37 -5.86 43.31 -22.44
CA ALA A 37 -6.07 42.12 -21.64
C ALA A 37 -5.69 40.89 -22.48
N GLY A 38 -4.39 40.60 -22.53
CA GLY A 38 -3.91 39.29 -22.91
C GLY A 38 -4.41 38.31 -21.85
N VAL A 39 -5.42 37.51 -22.20
CA VAL A 39 -5.74 36.30 -21.47
C VAL A 39 -4.55 35.37 -21.66
N VAL A 40 -3.56 35.52 -20.77
CA VAL A 40 -2.60 34.46 -20.52
C VAL A 40 -3.42 33.38 -19.83
N SER A 41 -3.92 32.44 -20.63
CA SER A 41 -4.41 31.17 -20.11
C SER A 41 -3.25 30.58 -19.32
N ALA A 42 -3.35 30.62 -18.00
CA ALA A 42 -2.41 29.94 -17.14
C ALA A 42 -2.52 28.46 -17.51
N ALA A 43 -1.55 27.95 -18.27
CA ALA A 43 -1.34 26.53 -18.40
C ALA A 43 -1.18 26.00 -16.98
N GLY A 44 -2.22 25.31 -16.48
CA GLY A 44 -2.24 24.76 -15.13
C GLY A 44 -1.04 23.85 -14.94
N ASN A 45 -0.35 24.03 -13.81
CA ASN A 45 0.69 23.10 -13.39
C ASN A 45 0.09 21.67 -13.35
N PRO A 46 0.77 20.63 -13.87
CA PRO A 46 0.25 19.25 -13.91
C PRO A 46 0.09 18.55 -12.54
N THR A 47 -0.18 19.26 -11.45
CA THR A 47 0.14 18.77 -10.09
C THR A 47 -0.99 18.80 -9.06
N ASP A 48 -2.21 19.17 -9.46
CA ASP A 48 -3.46 19.04 -8.66
C ASP A 48 -4.57 18.28 -9.43
N ALA A 49 -4.21 17.53 -10.47
CA ALA A 49 -5.18 16.81 -11.29
C ALA A 49 -5.80 15.64 -10.51
N LYS A 50 -7.15 15.56 -10.51
CA LYS A 50 -7.88 14.48 -9.84
C LYS A 50 -7.48 13.11 -10.43
N PRO A 51 -7.36 12.05 -9.61
CA PRO A 51 -7.14 10.71 -10.14
C PRO A 51 -8.33 10.28 -11.02
N ARG A 52 -8.02 9.65 -12.15
CA ARG A 52 -9.00 9.11 -13.10
C ARG A 52 -9.47 7.74 -12.60
N ILE A 53 -10.78 7.55 -12.45
CA ILE A 53 -11.32 6.30 -11.88
C ILE A 53 -12.49 5.75 -12.69
N VAL A 54 -12.48 4.44 -12.90
CA VAL A 54 -13.60 3.65 -13.40
C VAL A 54 -14.03 2.71 -12.29
N VAL A 55 -15.29 2.77 -11.89
CA VAL A 55 -15.90 1.79 -10.97
C VAL A 55 -16.47 0.65 -11.79
N MET A 56 -16.14 -0.59 -11.41
CA MET A 56 -16.70 -1.81 -11.99
C MET A 56 -17.42 -2.59 -10.88
N THR A 57 -18.73 -2.74 -10.97
CA THR A 57 -19.55 -3.23 -9.86
C THR A 57 -20.57 -4.27 -10.30
N ASP A 58 -20.76 -5.29 -9.48
CA ASP A 58 -21.81 -6.29 -9.58
C ASP A 58 -23.05 -5.90 -8.76
N ILE A 59 -23.28 -4.59 -8.59
CA ILE A 59 -24.42 -4.00 -7.91
C ILE A 59 -25.71 -4.77 -8.18
N GLY A 60 -26.39 -5.16 -7.11
CA GLY A 60 -27.53 -6.07 -7.17
C GLY A 60 -27.22 -7.50 -6.76
N GLY A 61 -25.94 -7.87 -6.61
CA GLY A 61 -25.50 -9.11 -5.96
C GLY A 61 -25.65 -9.06 -4.44
N ASP A 62 -24.78 -8.32 -3.77
CA ASP A 62 -24.91 -8.01 -2.35
C ASP A 62 -25.38 -6.55 -2.15
N PRO A 63 -26.11 -6.24 -1.06
CA PRO A 63 -26.48 -4.85 -0.79
C PRO A 63 -25.30 -3.89 -0.52
N ASP A 64 -24.09 -4.38 -0.23
CA ASP A 64 -22.93 -3.53 0.02
C ASP A 64 -22.46 -2.71 -1.19
N ASP A 65 -22.56 -3.20 -2.43
CA ASP A 65 -22.29 -2.37 -3.63
C ASP A 65 -23.16 -1.11 -3.66
N ARG A 66 -24.41 -1.20 -3.19
CA ARG A 66 -25.31 -0.03 -3.10
C ARG A 66 -24.88 0.91 -1.98
N GLN A 67 -24.37 0.37 -0.86
CA GLN A 67 -23.77 1.17 0.20
C GLN A 67 -22.54 1.92 -0.33
N SER A 68 -21.62 1.19 -0.95
CA SER A 68 -20.39 1.70 -1.57
C SER A 68 -20.70 2.75 -2.66
N MET A 69 -21.73 2.55 -3.48
CA MET A 69 -22.15 3.50 -4.53
C MET A 69 -22.66 4.83 -3.94
N VAL A 70 -23.51 4.79 -2.92
CA VAL A 70 -23.98 6.01 -2.24
C VAL A 70 -22.79 6.80 -1.71
N ARG A 71 -21.85 6.12 -1.03
CA ARG A 71 -20.65 6.78 -0.52
C ARG A 71 -19.76 7.30 -1.64
N PHE A 72 -19.46 6.50 -2.67
CA PHE A 72 -18.64 6.92 -3.81
C PHE A 72 -19.13 8.22 -4.45
N LEU A 73 -20.45 8.37 -4.64
CA LEU A 73 -21.04 9.60 -5.21
C LEU A 73 -20.77 10.85 -4.37
N LEU A 74 -20.74 10.72 -3.04
CA LEU A 74 -20.37 11.80 -2.13
C LEU A 74 -18.89 12.17 -2.21
N TYR A 75 -18.03 11.29 -2.72
CA TYR A 75 -16.62 11.55 -3.00
C TYR A 75 -16.36 11.87 -4.48
N GLY A 76 -17.41 11.96 -5.32
CA GLY A 76 -17.26 12.21 -6.75
C GLY A 76 -16.52 13.51 -7.09
N CYS A 77 -16.52 14.50 -6.18
CA CYS A 77 -15.70 15.71 -6.30
C CYS A 77 -14.20 15.47 -6.16
N ASP A 78 -13.74 14.34 -5.64
CA ASP A 78 -12.32 14.05 -5.42
C ASP A 78 -11.69 13.22 -6.56
N PHE A 79 -12.51 12.81 -7.54
CA PHE A 79 -12.10 12.02 -8.70
C PHE A 79 -12.44 12.69 -10.03
N GLU A 80 -11.73 12.31 -11.08
CA GLU A 80 -12.24 12.38 -12.44
C GLU A 80 -12.90 11.03 -12.75
N VAL A 81 -14.23 10.96 -12.58
CA VAL A 81 -15.00 9.75 -12.85
C VAL A 81 -15.04 9.52 -14.36
N GLU A 82 -14.53 8.38 -14.79
CA GLU A 82 -14.41 7.98 -16.20
C GLU A 82 -15.38 6.86 -16.58
N GLY A 83 -16.04 6.22 -15.60
CA GLY A 83 -17.03 5.18 -15.88
C GLY A 83 -17.65 4.59 -14.61
N LEU A 84 -18.92 4.23 -14.71
CA LEU A 84 -19.68 3.44 -13.75
C LEU A 84 -20.19 2.19 -14.49
N CYS A 85 -19.34 1.18 -14.54
CA CYS A 85 -19.56 -0.02 -15.34
C CYS A 85 -20.20 -1.13 -14.50
N THR A 86 -21.29 -1.71 -14.98
CA THR A 86 -21.84 -2.92 -14.36
C THR A 86 -21.07 -4.16 -14.80
N GLY A 87 -21.10 -5.18 -13.96
CA GLY A 87 -20.52 -6.50 -14.21
C GLY A 87 -21.15 -7.55 -13.31
N PHE A 88 -20.37 -8.61 -13.05
CA PHE A 88 -20.79 -9.76 -12.26
C PHE A 88 -19.79 -10.07 -11.16
N GLY A 89 -20.26 -10.78 -10.13
CA GLY A 89 -19.49 -11.10 -8.93
C GLY A 89 -20.30 -12.01 -8.00
N HIS A 90 -19.95 -12.08 -6.72
CA HIS A 90 -20.43 -13.10 -5.81
C HIS A 90 -21.95 -13.04 -5.60
N GLY A 91 -22.67 -13.99 -6.21
CA GLY A 91 -24.13 -14.10 -6.10
C GLY A 91 -24.92 -13.39 -7.20
N HIS A 92 -24.25 -12.85 -8.23
CA HIS A 92 -24.88 -12.13 -9.34
C HIS A 92 -24.25 -12.50 -10.69
N TYR A 93 -24.89 -13.39 -11.46
CA TYR A 93 -24.27 -14.04 -12.63
C TYR A 93 -25.15 -14.12 -13.89
N GLU A 94 -26.31 -13.48 -13.90
CA GLU A 94 -27.27 -13.63 -15.02
C GLU A 94 -27.51 -12.33 -15.76
N THR A 95 -27.92 -11.27 -15.05
CA THR A 95 -28.30 -9.99 -15.65
C THR A 95 -27.71 -8.84 -14.85
N THR A 96 -26.94 -7.96 -15.50
CA THR A 96 -26.41 -6.71 -14.93
C THR A 96 -27.54 -5.76 -14.52
N ARG A 97 -27.24 -4.81 -13.62
CA ARG A 97 -28.24 -3.92 -13.01
C ARG A 97 -27.90 -2.42 -13.13
N PRO A 98 -27.68 -1.88 -14.34
CA PRO A 98 -27.32 -0.46 -14.51
C PRO A 98 -28.39 0.50 -13.98
N GLU A 99 -29.64 0.04 -13.88
CA GLU A 99 -30.74 0.79 -13.28
C GLU A 99 -30.52 1.11 -11.80
N LEU A 100 -29.77 0.29 -11.04
CA LEU A 100 -29.47 0.55 -9.64
C LEU A 100 -28.45 1.70 -9.50
N ILE A 101 -27.46 1.76 -10.41
CA ILE A 101 -26.53 2.90 -10.49
C ILE A 101 -27.29 4.16 -10.89
N ARG A 102 -28.19 4.06 -11.90
CA ARG A 102 -29.04 5.17 -12.34
C ARG A 102 -29.87 5.73 -11.18
N GLN A 103 -30.51 4.88 -10.38
CA GLN A 103 -31.28 5.29 -9.20
C GLN A 103 -30.44 6.09 -8.20
N ALA A 104 -29.22 5.61 -7.90
CA ALA A 104 -28.30 6.32 -7.00
C ALA A 104 -27.86 7.67 -7.57
N VAL A 105 -27.48 7.71 -8.86
CA VAL A 105 -27.09 8.96 -9.53
C VAL A 105 -28.25 9.96 -9.59
N ASP A 106 -29.48 9.49 -9.83
CA ASP A 106 -30.67 10.36 -9.86
C ASP A 106 -30.99 10.93 -8.47
N ALA A 107 -30.78 10.16 -7.40
CA ALA A 107 -30.85 10.66 -6.03
C ALA A 107 -29.75 11.69 -5.73
N TYR A 108 -28.51 11.41 -6.15
CA TYR A 108 -27.39 12.36 -6.08
C TYR A 108 -27.72 13.67 -6.80
N GLY A 109 -28.32 13.61 -7.99
CA GLY A 109 -28.72 14.80 -8.76
C GLY A 109 -29.68 15.73 -8.01
N LYS A 110 -30.49 15.21 -7.10
CA LYS A 110 -31.41 16.00 -6.26
C LYS A 110 -30.71 16.74 -5.12
N VAL A 111 -29.61 16.20 -4.59
CA VAL A 111 -28.81 16.84 -3.54
C VAL A 111 -27.63 17.65 -4.10
N LEU A 112 -27.30 17.49 -5.37
CA LEU A 112 -26.21 18.17 -6.05
C LEU A 112 -26.20 19.71 -5.89
N PRO A 113 -27.34 20.43 -5.97
CA PRO A 113 -27.34 21.88 -5.72
C PRO A 113 -26.83 22.24 -4.32
N ASN A 114 -27.08 21.38 -3.33
CA ASN A 114 -26.61 21.59 -1.97
C ASN A 114 -25.15 21.18 -1.81
N LEU A 115 -24.76 20.00 -2.30
CA LEU A 115 -23.36 19.55 -2.33
C LEU A 115 -22.42 20.60 -2.96
N ARG A 116 -22.89 21.29 -4.00
CA ARG A 116 -22.12 22.35 -4.69
C ARG A 116 -21.96 23.65 -3.90
N LYS A 117 -22.70 23.85 -2.80
CA LYS A 117 -22.43 24.92 -1.83
C LYS A 117 -21.14 24.63 -1.05
N HIS A 118 -20.91 23.36 -0.72
CA HIS A 118 -19.74 22.88 0.04
C HIS A 118 -18.52 22.71 -0.87
N ARG A 119 -18.72 22.16 -2.07
CA ARG A 119 -17.66 21.90 -3.06
C ARG A 119 -18.18 22.13 -4.48
N PRO A 120 -17.78 23.20 -5.19
CA PRO A 120 -18.36 23.52 -6.50
C PRO A 120 -18.00 22.50 -7.60
N ASP A 121 -16.99 21.68 -7.37
CA ASP A 121 -16.37 20.77 -8.34
C ASP A 121 -16.97 19.36 -8.38
N TYR A 122 -18.13 19.14 -7.74
CA TYR A 122 -18.93 17.92 -7.89
C TYR A 122 -19.38 17.71 -9.35
N PRO A 123 -19.24 16.49 -9.92
CA PRO A 123 -19.68 16.19 -11.29
C PRO A 123 -21.19 16.38 -11.42
N SER A 124 -21.63 16.85 -12.59
CA SER A 124 -23.06 17.03 -12.84
C SER A 124 -23.79 15.69 -12.91
N HIS A 125 -25.08 15.72 -12.61
CA HIS A 125 -25.98 14.56 -12.80
C HIS A 125 -25.86 13.99 -14.22
N GLN A 126 -25.97 14.82 -15.26
CA GLN A 126 -25.88 14.37 -16.64
C GLN A 126 -24.51 13.75 -16.98
N GLN A 127 -23.41 14.32 -16.48
CA GLN A 127 -22.09 13.70 -16.67
C GLN A 127 -22.04 12.29 -16.09
N LEU A 128 -22.53 12.09 -14.87
CA LEU A 128 -22.58 10.75 -14.27
C LEU A 128 -23.59 9.83 -14.99
N VAL A 129 -24.68 10.38 -15.55
CA VAL A 129 -25.63 9.65 -16.39
C VAL A 129 -24.95 9.03 -17.59
N ASP A 130 -24.17 9.83 -18.32
CA ASP A 130 -23.52 9.42 -19.56
C ASP A 130 -22.39 8.40 -19.32
N LEU A 131 -21.88 8.34 -18.09
CA LEU A 131 -20.80 7.44 -17.66
C LEU A 131 -21.28 6.07 -17.17
N ILE A 132 -22.59 5.84 -17.05
CA ILE A 132 -23.11 4.50 -16.78
C ILE A 132 -22.95 3.65 -18.04
N LYS A 133 -22.30 2.49 -17.90
CA LYS A 133 -22.02 1.58 -19.01
C LYS A 133 -22.40 0.17 -18.63
N ASP A 134 -23.20 -0.48 -19.47
CA ASP A 134 -23.64 -1.83 -19.17
C ASP A 134 -22.58 -2.88 -19.53
N GLY A 135 -22.30 -3.78 -18.59
CA GLY A 135 -21.55 -5.01 -18.84
C GLY A 135 -22.36 -6.01 -19.65
N HIS A 136 -21.73 -7.10 -20.08
CA HIS A 136 -22.42 -8.09 -20.91
C HIS A 136 -22.99 -9.23 -20.06
N ASN A 137 -24.27 -9.53 -20.29
CA ASN A 137 -25.02 -10.56 -19.58
C ASN A 137 -24.53 -12.00 -19.84
N GLY A 138 -24.72 -12.91 -18.89
CA GLY A 138 -24.29 -14.31 -19.01
C GLY A 138 -22.94 -14.61 -18.34
N ASP A 139 -22.04 -15.34 -19.01
CA ASP A 139 -20.87 -15.94 -18.35
C ASP A 139 -19.83 -14.91 -17.87
N ALA A 140 -19.83 -14.65 -16.55
CA ALA A 140 -18.90 -13.78 -15.86
C ALA A 140 -17.42 -14.19 -15.97
N HIS A 141 -17.13 -15.40 -16.44
CA HIS A 141 -15.78 -15.95 -16.45
C HIS A 141 -15.15 -16.00 -17.85
N LYS A 142 -15.84 -15.49 -18.88
CA LYS A 142 -15.44 -15.65 -20.27
C LYS A 142 -15.13 -14.31 -20.93
N VAL A 143 -14.00 -14.29 -21.62
CA VAL A 143 -13.63 -13.27 -22.61
C VAL A 143 -13.48 -13.94 -23.97
N GLY A 144 -13.64 -13.21 -25.06
CA GLY A 144 -13.49 -13.74 -26.41
C GLY A 144 -14.41 -13.13 -27.47
N PRO A 145 -14.48 -13.76 -28.65
CA PRO A 145 -15.39 -13.34 -29.71
C PRO A 145 -16.85 -13.34 -29.22
N GLY A 146 -17.55 -12.25 -29.50
CA GLY A 146 -18.96 -12.08 -29.12
C GLY A 146 -19.20 -11.71 -27.67
N MET A 147 -18.16 -11.40 -26.88
CA MET A 147 -18.27 -11.01 -25.47
C MET A 147 -18.14 -9.49 -25.24
N ASP A 148 -17.97 -8.70 -26.30
CA ASP A 148 -17.91 -7.23 -26.21
C ASP A 148 -19.20 -6.67 -25.58
N SER A 149 -19.04 -5.65 -24.74
CA SER A 149 -20.11 -4.95 -24.02
C SER A 149 -19.98 -3.43 -24.18
N GLU A 150 -21.01 -2.69 -23.78
CA GLU A 150 -20.89 -1.22 -23.72
C GLU A 150 -19.74 -0.81 -22.80
N ALA A 151 -19.60 -1.48 -21.65
CA ALA A 151 -18.52 -1.27 -20.71
C ALA A 151 -17.14 -1.59 -21.30
N SER A 152 -16.95 -2.73 -21.96
CA SER A 152 -15.62 -3.12 -22.50
C SER A 152 -15.17 -2.16 -23.61
N GLU A 153 -16.07 -1.74 -24.50
CA GLU A 153 -15.76 -0.76 -25.54
C GLU A 153 -15.44 0.62 -24.93
N TRP A 154 -16.19 1.01 -23.91
CA TRP A 154 -15.96 2.27 -23.20
C TRP A 154 -14.60 2.27 -22.49
N ILE A 155 -14.21 1.17 -21.86
CA ILE A 155 -12.90 1.02 -21.21
C ILE A 155 -11.76 1.23 -22.23
N ILE A 156 -11.86 0.65 -23.43
CA ILE A 156 -10.86 0.88 -24.50
C ILE A 156 -10.79 2.38 -24.81
N LYS A 157 -11.94 3.03 -25.02
CA LYS A 157 -12.00 4.47 -25.32
C LYS A 157 -11.39 5.33 -24.22
N VAL A 158 -11.63 5.01 -22.95
CA VAL A 158 -11.07 5.72 -21.78
C VAL A 158 -9.54 5.59 -21.75
N LEU A 159 -9.01 4.40 -22.03
CA LEU A 159 -7.57 4.13 -22.03
C LEU A 159 -6.86 4.77 -23.24
N GLU A 160 -7.57 4.94 -24.35
CA GLU A 160 -7.05 5.60 -25.56
C GLU A 160 -7.01 7.12 -25.50
N ARG A 161 -7.73 7.75 -24.56
CA ARG A 161 -7.65 9.21 -24.36
C ARG A 161 -6.20 9.64 -24.25
N ASP A 162 -5.85 10.72 -24.93
CA ASP A 162 -4.53 11.36 -24.87
C ASP A 162 -4.34 12.08 -23.53
N ASP A 163 -4.26 11.28 -22.48
CA ASP A 163 -4.03 11.67 -21.12
C ASP A 163 -2.93 10.75 -20.57
N PRO A 164 -1.81 11.32 -20.07
CA PRO A 164 -0.70 10.54 -19.56
C PRO A 164 -0.99 9.94 -18.18
N ARG A 165 -2.02 10.40 -17.46
CA ARG A 165 -2.39 9.87 -16.15
C ARG A 165 -2.89 8.43 -16.28
N PRO A 166 -2.57 7.57 -15.31
CA PRO A 166 -3.19 6.24 -15.24
C PRO A 166 -4.69 6.32 -15.00
N VAL A 167 -5.37 5.22 -15.28
CA VAL A 167 -6.78 5.01 -14.96
C VAL A 167 -6.86 3.93 -13.90
N TRP A 168 -7.46 4.28 -12.76
CA TRP A 168 -7.74 3.36 -11.67
C TRP A 168 -9.05 2.63 -11.92
N PHE A 169 -9.00 1.31 -11.95
CA PHE A 169 -10.15 0.43 -11.99
C PHE A 169 -10.42 -0.06 -10.58
N SER A 170 -11.49 0.49 -10.00
CA SER A 170 -12.03 0.12 -8.70
C SER A 170 -13.03 -1.02 -8.92
N ILE A 171 -12.58 -2.26 -8.73
CA ILE A 171 -13.32 -3.47 -9.10
C ILE A 171 -13.96 -4.06 -7.86
N TRP A 172 -15.27 -3.86 -7.74
CA TRP A 172 -16.11 -4.30 -6.61
C TRP A 172 -16.52 -5.76 -6.83
N GLY A 173 -16.92 -6.11 -8.05
CA GLY A 173 -17.18 -7.49 -8.47
C GLY A 173 -16.00 -8.14 -9.19
N GLY A 174 -16.25 -8.61 -10.40
CA GLY A 174 -15.29 -9.27 -11.28
C GLY A 174 -14.75 -8.34 -12.39
N PRO A 175 -13.48 -8.51 -12.81
CA PRO A 175 -12.83 -7.66 -13.82
C PRO A 175 -13.18 -8.00 -15.27
N ARG A 176 -14.20 -8.84 -15.53
CA ARG A 176 -14.48 -9.37 -16.87
C ARG A 176 -14.46 -8.32 -17.98
N GLU A 177 -15.08 -7.15 -17.79
CA GLU A 177 -15.15 -6.14 -18.85
C GLU A 177 -13.79 -5.49 -19.16
N LEU A 178 -12.95 -5.35 -18.15
CA LEU A 178 -11.55 -4.93 -18.32
C LEU A 178 -10.75 -6.03 -19.04
N ALA A 179 -10.95 -7.29 -18.65
CA ALA A 179 -10.31 -8.43 -19.30
C ALA A 179 -10.74 -8.57 -20.77
N GLN A 180 -12.01 -8.33 -21.09
CA GLN A 180 -12.53 -8.31 -22.47
C GLN A 180 -11.91 -7.18 -23.28
N ALA A 181 -11.81 -5.97 -22.70
CA ALA A 181 -11.14 -4.83 -23.34
C ALA A 181 -9.68 -5.15 -23.70
N ILE A 182 -8.94 -5.76 -22.75
CA ILE A 182 -7.55 -6.19 -22.95
C ILE A 182 -7.49 -7.28 -24.03
N TRP A 183 -8.35 -8.29 -23.97
CA TRP A 183 -8.41 -9.39 -24.94
C TRP A 183 -8.67 -8.89 -26.36
N LYS A 184 -9.61 -7.95 -26.53
CA LYS A 184 -9.93 -7.36 -27.83
C LYS A 184 -8.75 -6.59 -28.40
N VAL A 185 -8.08 -5.78 -27.59
CA VAL A 185 -6.88 -5.04 -28.01
C VAL A 185 -5.74 -6.00 -28.36
N GLN A 186 -5.54 -7.05 -27.56
CA GLN A 186 -4.53 -8.08 -27.79
C GLN A 186 -4.74 -8.82 -29.13
N THR A 187 -5.98 -9.05 -29.54
CA THR A 187 -6.31 -9.82 -30.74
C THR A 187 -6.44 -8.97 -32.01
N THR A 188 -6.71 -7.67 -31.88
CA THR A 188 -6.97 -6.78 -33.02
C THR A 188 -5.85 -5.80 -33.32
N ARG A 189 -4.85 -5.66 -32.43
CA ARG A 189 -3.83 -4.60 -32.51
C ARG A 189 -2.41 -5.11 -32.31
N SER A 190 -1.43 -4.23 -32.51
CA SER A 190 -0.03 -4.57 -32.31
C SER A 190 0.32 -4.74 -30.82
N THR A 191 1.36 -5.53 -30.55
CA THR A 191 1.91 -5.71 -29.19
C THR A 191 2.37 -4.41 -28.55
N LYS A 192 2.81 -3.43 -29.34
CA LYS A 192 3.20 -2.09 -28.87
C LYS A 192 2.00 -1.30 -28.36
N GLU A 193 0.87 -1.37 -29.06
CA GLU A 193 -0.38 -0.71 -28.67
C GLU A 193 -0.95 -1.35 -27.41
N LEU A 194 -0.98 -2.69 -27.34
CA LEU A 194 -1.37 -3.41 -26.12
C LEU A 194 -0.50 -3.00 -24.92
N ALA A 195 0.82 -2.99 -25.07
CA ALA A 195 1.72 -2.58 -24.00
C ALA A 195 1.53 -1.12 -23.58
N ALA A 196 1.17 -0.22 -24.52
CA ALA A 196 0.86 1.16 -24.20
C ALA A 196 -0.45 1.30 -23.40
N LEU A 197 -1.45 0.48 -23.74
CA LEU A 197 -2.72 0.42 -23.02
C LEU A 197 -2.55 -0.19 -21.62
N ASN A 198 -1.87 -1.33 -21.50
CA ASN A 198 -1.58 -1.98 -20.21
C ASN A 198 -0.85 -1.04 -19.24
N ARG A 199 0.11 -0.25 -19.76
CA ARG A 199 0.84 0.76 -18.98
C ARG A 199 -0.02 1.89 -18.42
N LYS A 200 -1.31 2.02 -18.78
CA LYS A 200 -2.25 2.98 -18.17
C LYS A 200 -3.16 2.35 -17.12
N ILE A 201 -3.28 1.03 -17.09
CA ILE A 201 -4.21 0.31 -16.23
C ILE A 201 -3.62 0.16 -14.82
N ARG A 202 -4.34 0.65 -13.81
CA ARG A 202 -4.14 0.36 -12.39
C ARG A 202 -5.39 -0.31 -11.87
N VAL A 203 -5.27 -1.45 -11.21
CA VAL A 203 -6.42 -2.16 -10.64
C VAL A 203 -6.33 -2.14 -9.13
N HIS A 204 -7.45 -1.84 -8.48
CA HIS A 204 -7.71 -2.24 -7.11
C HIS A 204 -8.93 -3.16 -7.10
N SER A 205 -8.69 -4.45 -6.90
CA SER A 205 -9.71 -5.50 -6.96
C SER A 205 -10.09 -6.00 -5.58
N ILE A 206 -11.40 -6.09 -5.33
CA ILE A 206 -11.98 -6.65 -4.12
C ILE A 206 -12.28 -8.12 -4.38
N ALA A 207 -11.61 -9.00 -3.64
CA ALA A 207 -11.78 -10.45 -3.65
C ALA A 207 -11.58 -11.20 -5.00
N ASP A 208 -11.27 -10.54 -6.11
CA ASP A 208 -11.12 -11.15 -7.46
C ASP A 208 -12.30 -12.09 -7.77
N GLN A 209 -13.50 -11.53 -7.95
CA GLN A 209 -14.74 -12.31 -7.88
C GLN A 209 -15.08 -13.15 -9.13
N ASP A 210 -14.21 -13.17 -10.14
CA ASP A 210 -14.34 -14.03 -11.32
C ASP A 210 -12.97 -14.60 -11.78
N ARG A 211 -12.99 -15.46 -12.81
CA ARG A 211 -11.79 -16.17 -13.29
C ARG A 211 -10.94 -15.33 -14.24
N THR A 212 -11.48 -14.22 -14.74
CA THR A 212 -10.79 -13.32 -15.65
C THR A 212 -9.76 -12.46 -14.92
N ALA A 213 -9.90 -12.26 -13.61
CA ALA A 213 -8.84 -11.67 -12.78
C ALA A 213 -7.52 -12.44 -12.90
N GLU A 214 -7.60 -13.76 -12.69
CA GLU A 214 -6.46 -14.65 -12.83
C GLU A 214 -5.97 -14.71 -14.28
N TRP A 215 -6.88 -14.69 -15.26
CA TRP A 215 -6.51 -14.61 -16.68
C TRP A 215 -5.66 -13.36 -16.98
N VAL A 216 -6.06 -12.17 -16.52
CA VAL A 216 -5.29 -10.93 -16.71
C VAL A 216 -3.92 -11.05 -16.02
N LYS A 217 -3.87 -11.51 -14.77
CA LYS A 217 -2.61 -11.65 -14.03
C LYS A 217 -1.64 -12.66 -14.65
N GLN A 218 -2.13 -13.69 -15.33
CA GLN A 218 -1.29 -14.69 -16.03
C GLN A 218 -0.80 -14.17 -17.38
N HIS A 219 -1.67 -13.54 -18.18
CA HIS A 219 -1.37 -13.17 -19.57
C HIS A 219 -0.80 -11.76 -19.72
N HIS A 220 -1.06 -10.88 -18.75
CA HIS A 220 -0.64 -9.49 -18.72
C HIS A 220 -0.05 -9.11 -17.35
N PRO A 221 1.05 -9.79 -16.93
CA PRO A 221 1.66 -9.58 -15.61
C PRO A 221 2.29 -8.18 -15.43
N ASP A 222 2.33 -7.36 -16.48
CA ASP A 222 2.76 -5.96 -16.45
C ASP A 222 1.68 -4.99 -15.94
N VAL A 223 0.41 -5.40 -15.94
CA VAL A 223 -0.70 -4.61 -15.37
C VAL A 223 -0.52 -4.46 -13.87
N PHE A 224 -0.58 -3.21 -13.38
CA PHE A 224 -0.52 -2.91 -11.95
C PHE A 224 -1.78 -3.43 -11.26
N TRP A 225 -1.64 -4.35 -10.30
CA TRP A 225 -2.78 -5.01 -9.68
C TRP A 225 -2.68 -5.07 -8.16
N VAL A 226 -3.53 -4.33 -7.47
CA VAL A 226 -3.76 -4.47 -6.03
C VAL A 226 -4.89 -5.48 -5.81
N TYR A 227 -4.57 -6.60 -5.17
CA TYR A 227 -5.53 -7.63 -4.80
C TYR A 227 -5.86 -7.52 -3.31
N SER A 228 -7.07 -7.03 -3.00
CA SER A 228 -7.60 -6.98 -1.63
C SER A 228 -8.45 -8.21 -1.35
N ASN A 229 -7.87 -9.23 -0.71
CA ASN A 229 -8.54 -10.54 -0.53
C ASN A 229 -9.49 -10.62 0.68
N ARG A 230 -9.03 -10.20 1.86
CA ARG A 230 -9.76 -10.19 3.14
C ARG A 230 -9.54 -8.87 3.85
N LEU A 231 -8.55 -8.09 3.44
CA LEU A 231 -8.16 -6.82 4.03
C LEU A 231 -9.32 -5.84 4.01
N PHE A 232 -10.07 -5.78 2.91
CA PHE A 232 -11.24 -4.91 2.75
C PHE A 232 -12.27 -5.08 3.87
N ARG A 233 -12.31 -6.24 4.53
CA ARG A 233 -13.20 -6.50 5.68
C ARG A 233 -12.94 -5.57 6.86
N GLY A 234 -11.77 -4.94 6.94
CA GLY A 234 -11.43 -3.97 7.96
C GLY A 234 -12.34 -2.73 7.93
N ILE A 235 -13.04 -2.45 6.83
CA ILE A 235 -14.01 -1.34 6.79
C ILE A 235 -15.13 -1.55 7.83
N TRP A 236 -15.59 -2.81 8.06
CA TRP A 236 -16.69 -3.13 8.98
C TRP A 236 -16.34 -4.08 10.14
N LYS A 237 -15.29 -4.91 10.02
CA LYS A 237 -14.88 -5.85 11.08
C LYS A 237 -13.88 -5.22 12.03
N GLU A 238 -13.89 -5.67 13.29
CA GLU A 238 -12.94 -5.26 14.32
C GLU A 238 -12.91 -3.74 14.53
N GLY A 239 -11.94 -3.18 15.28
CA GLY A 239 -11.94 -1.75 15.59
C GLY A 239 -13.22 -1.27 16.31
N ASP A 240 -13.47 0.05 16.28
CA ASP A 240 -14.65 0.65 16.90
C ASP A 240 -15.93 0.25 16.13
N GLN A 241 -16.69 -0.70 16.70
CA GLN A 241 -17.93 -1.21 16.10
C GLN A 241 -19.12 -0.26 16.28
N SER A 242 -19.04 0.70 17.20
CA SER A 242 -20.15 1.63 17.47
C SER A 242 -20.44 2.56 16.29
N ILE A 243 -19.40 2.91 15.53
CA ILE A 243 -19.49 3.81 14.36
C ILE A 243 -19.71 3.08 13.03
N VAL A 244 -20.01 1.78 13.08
CA VAL A 244 -20.44 0.96 11.93
C VAL A 244 -21.69 0.13 12.29
N SER A 245 -22.40 0.53 13.34
CA SER A 245 -23.58 -0.15 13.84
C SER A 245 -24.86 0.30 13.10
N PRO A 246 -25.96 -0.45 13.22
CA PRO A 246 -27.26 0.01 12.72
C PRO A 246 -27.70 1.35 13.34
N GLU A 247 -27.40 1.59 14.63
CA GLU A 247 -27.77 2.82 15.32
C GLU A 247 -27.01 4.03 14.77
N TRP A 248 -25.70 3.89 14.52
CA TRP A 248 -24.92 4.94 13.88
C TRP A 248 -25.43 5.20 12.46
N LEU A 249 -25.65 4.14 11.69
CA LEU A 249 -26.14 4.26 10.31
C LEU A 249 -27.51 4.95 10.24
N ALA A 250 -28.45 4.57 11.12
CA ALA A 250 -29.77 5.18 11.19
C ALA A 250 -29.71 6.68 11.52
N LYS A 251 -28.79 7.06 12.40
CA LYS A 251 -28.64 8.43 12.86
C LYS A 251 -27.92 9.35 11.86
N HIS A 252 -26.91 8.83 11.17
CA HIS A 252 -25.95 9.66 10.41
C HIS A 252 -26.00 9.44 8.90
N VAL A 253 -26.87 8.55 8.40
CA VAL A 253 -26.94 8.24 6.96
C VAL A 253 -28.38 8.08 6.47
N LEU A 254 -29.19 7.23 7.11
CA LEU A 254 -30.45 6.76 6.50
C LEU A 254 -31.56 7.82 6.47
N ALA A 255 -31.64 8.65 7.51
CA ALA A 255 -32.70 9.63 7.70
C ALA A 255 -32.15 11.06 7.61
N ASP A 256 -33.03 12.00 7.28
CA ASP A 256 -32.79 13.45 7.33
C ASP A 256 -31.61 13.99 6.50
N HIS A 257 -31.04 13.18 5.59
CA HIS A 257 -29.89 13.55 4.75
C HIS A 257 -30.19 13.44 3.25
N GLY A 258 -31.46 13.69 2.88
CA GLY A 258 -31.92 13.69 1.50
C GLY A 258 -32.10 12.30 0.87
N PRO A 259 -32.37 12.23 -0.44
CA PRO A 259 -32.77 11.01 -1.14
C PRO A 259 -31.68 9.94 -1.28
N LEU A 260 -30.42 10.22 -0.97
CA LEU A 260 -29.35 9.22 -0.97
C LEU A 260 -29.44 8.30 0.27
N GLY A 261 -29.82 8.83 1.43
CA GLY A 261 -29.94 8.07 2.68
C GLY A 261 -30.84 6.84 2.56
N PRO A 262 -32.11 6.97 2.11
CA PRO A 262 -33.00 5.83 1.93
C PRO A 262 -32.56 4.80 0.88
N LEU A 263 -31.64 5.15 -0.02
CA LEU A 263 -31.09 4.20 -1.00
C LEU A 263 -29.96 3.35 -0.45
N TYR A 264 -29.33 3.78 0.65
CA TYR A 264 -28.32 3.03 1.38
C TYR A 264 -28.98 1.88 2.15
N PRO A 265 -28.76 0.61 1.79
CA PRO A 265 -29.40 -0.51 2.49
C PRO A 265 -28.93 -0.62 3.95
N PRO A 266 -29.84 -0.83 4.92
CA PRO A 266 -29.46 -0.93 6.35
C PRO A 266 -28.76 -2.24 6.71
N LYS A 267 -28.78 -3.23 5.80
CA LYS A 267 -28.25 -4.58 5.99
C LYS A 267 -27.65 -5.08 4.69
N ALA A 268 -26.60 -5.88 4.82
CA ALA A 268 -25.90 -6.56 3.74
C ALA A 268 -25.44 -7.95 4.22
N ALA A 269 -24.95 -8.85 3.36
CA ALA A 269 -24.70 -10.23 3.79
C ALA A 269 -23.70 -10.27 4.96
N GLY A 270 -24.14 -10.88 6.07
CA GLY A 270 -23.34 -11.07 7.27
C GLY A 270 -23.07 -9.80 8.09
N LYS A 271 -23.75 -8.67 7.81
CA LYS A 271 -23.60 -7.43 8.58
C LYS A 271 -24.87 -6.57 8.55
N ASP A 272 -25.40 -6.27 9.74
CA ASP A 272 -26.35 -5.18 9.95
C ASP A 272 -25.55 -3.88 10.20
N GLY A 273 -25.90 -2.80 9.51
CA GLY A 273 -25.18 -1.53 9.54
C GLY A 273 -24.25 -1.31 8.33
N VAL A 274 -23.13 -0.63 8.56
CA VAL A 274 -22.13 -0.32 7.52
C VAL A 274 -21.34 -1.58 7.19
N LYS A 275 -21.46 -2.10 5.97
CA LYS A 275 -20.64 -3.19 5.43
C LYS A 275 -19.67 -2.66 4.38
N GLU A 276 -20.17 -2.05 3.30
CA GLU A 276 -19.36 -1.33 2.29
C GLU A 276 -18.06 -2.05 1.88
N GLY A 277 -18.15 -3.34 1.52
CA GLY A 277 -16.97 -4.16 1.29
C GLY A 277 -16.04 -3.63 0.20
N ASP A 278 -16.58 -2.81 -0.70
CA ASP A 278 -15.85 -2.31 -1.86
C ASP A 278 -15.31 -0.90 -1.69
N THR A 279 -15.83 -0.14 -0.72
CA THR A 279 -15.37 1.22 -0.40
C THR A 279 -13.85 1.35 -0.26
N PRO A 280 -13.12 0.39 0.34
CA PRO A 280 -11.65 0.42 0.38
C PRO A 280 -10.97 0.63 -0.98
N SER A 281 -11.57 0.17 -2.09
CA SER A 281 -10.97 0.26 -3.43
C SER A 281 -10.87 1.68 -3.99
N PHE A 282 -11.84 2.54 -3.72
CA PHE A 282 -11.74 3.96 -4.10
C PHE A 282 -11.13 4.81 -2.99
N PHE A 283 -11.27 4.42 -1.72
CA PHE A 283 -10.50 5.02 -0.62
C PHE A 283 -9.00 4.91 -0.84
N TYR A 284 -8.55 3.81 -1.44
CA TYR A 284 -7.16 3.63 -1.82
C TYR A 284 -6.63 4.72 -2.76
N VAL A 285 -7.49 5.33 -3.58
CA VAL A 285 -7.10 6.28 -4.63
C VAL A 285 -7.32 7.74 -4.20
N LEU A 286 -7.93 7.97 -3.02
CA LEU A 286 -8.28 9.32 -2.57
C LEU A 286 -7.04 10.22 -2.44
N PRO A 287 -7.06 11.45 -3.01
CA PRO A 287 -5.99 12.43 -2.85
C PRO A 287 -6.16 13.19 -1.53
N ASP A 288 -6.08 12.49 -0.40
CA ASP A 288 -6.30 13.02 0.96
C ASP A 288 -5.01 13.50 1.65
N GLY A 289 -3.87 13.37 0.97
CA GLY A 289 -2.54 13.74 1.47
C GLY A 289 -1.83 12.66 2.28
N LEU A 290 -2.46 11.49 2.47
CA LEU A 290 -1.94 10.39 3.28
C LEU A 290 -0.97 9.49 2.52
N SER A 291 -1.15 9.32 1.20
CA SER A 291 -0.33 8.41 0.37
C SER A 291 -0.33 8.80 -1.11
N ASP A 292 0.48 8.09 -1.90
CA ASP A 292 0.39 8.00 -3.36
C ASP A 292 -0.10 6.57 -3.71
N PRO A 293 -1.19 6.41 -4.48
CA PRO A 293 -1.71 5.09 -4.82
C PRO A 293 -0.78 4.28 -5.75
N GLU A 294 0.21 4.88 -6.42
CA GLU A 294 1.26 4.13 -7.13
C GLU A 294 2.24 3.42 -6.19
N HIS A 295 2.13 3.66 -4.87
CA HIS A 295 2.94 3.05 -3.81
C HIS A 295 2.07 2.25 -2.81
N PRO A 296 1.62 1.03 -3.15
CA PRO A 296 0.76 0.21 -2.28
C PRO A 296 1.34 -0.09 -0.90
N GLU A 297 2.66 -0.07 -0.77
CA GLU A 297 3.40 -0.30 0.47
C GLU A 297 3.29 0.83 1.48
N TRP A 298 2.76 1.99 1.07
CA TRP A 298 2.68 3.18 1.91
C TRP A 298 1.46 3.21 2.82
N GLY A 299 0.35 2.59 2.41
CA GLY A 299 -0.87 2.50 3.20
C GLY A 299 -1.68 3.80 3.23
N ASN A 300 -3.00 3.65 3.15
CA ASN A 300 -3.99 4.73 3.30
C ASN A 300 -5.33 4.16 3.78
N TRP A 301 -6.43 4.89 3.62
CA TRP A 301 -7.78 4.45 4.00
C TRP A 301 -8.24 3.16 3.30
N GLY A 302 -7.68 2.83 2.13
CA GLY A 302 -7.93 1.59 1.40
C GLY A 302 -7.08 0.40 1.85
N GLY A 303 -6.15 0.62 2.79
CA GLY A 303 -5.25 -0.40 3.33
C GLY A 303 -3.81 -0.26 2.86
N ARG A 304 -2.98 -1.23 3.24
CA ARG A 304 -1.57 -1.33 2.88
C ARG A 304 -1.27 -2.69 2.28
N PHE A 305 -0.42 -2.70 1.27
CA PHE A 305 -0.10 -3.89 0.49
C PHE A 305 1.41 -4.07 0.37
N ARG A 306 1.80 -5.22 -0.15
CA ARG A 306 3.19 -5.60 -0.42
C ARG A 306 3.23 -6.37 -1.72
N ARG A 307 4.37 -6.39 -2.38
CA ARG A 307 4.55 -7.19 -3.61
C ARG A 307 4.21 -8.66 -3.33
N SER A 308 3.42 -9.24 -4.22
CA SER A 308 3.13 -10.69 -4.18
C SER A 308 4.32 -11.52 -4.66
N GLY A 309 5.24 -10.89 -5.41
CA GLY A 309 6.33 -11.56 -6.12
C GLY A 309 5.97 -12.05 -7.52
N ARG A 310 4.68 -11.96 -7.90
CA ARG A 310 4.15 -12.34 -9.20
C ARG A 310 3.84 -11.09 -10.02
N GLY A 311 4.50 -10.92 -11.17
CA GLY A 311 4.27 -9.76 -12.04
C GLY A 311 4.31 -8.43 -11.28
N ASN A 312 3.39 -7.53 -11.63
CA ASN A 312 3.13 -6.27 -10.94
C ASN A 312 1.91 -6.35 -10.00
N GLU A 313 1.80 -7.46 -9.26
CA GLU A 313 0.73 -7.69 -8.29
C GLU A 313 1.17 -7.38 -6.85
N TYR A 314 0.23 -6.81 -6.09
CA TYR A 314 0.33 -6.51 -4.67
C TYR A 314 -0.78 -7.22 -3.91
N VAL A 315 -0.42 -7.76 -2.75
CA VAL A 315 -1.29 -8.49 -1.83
C VAL A 315 -1.27 -7.82 -0.47
N PRO A 316 -2.24 -8.09 0.43
CA PRO A 316 -2.32 -7.40 1.71
C PRO A 316 -1.05 -7.51 2.54
N ALA A 317 -0.72 -6.39 3.18
CA ALA A 317 0.27 -6.32 4.25
C ALA A 317 -0.44 -6.29 5.62
N GLU A 318 0.36 -6.24 6.68
CA GLU A 318 -0.11 -6.26 8.08
C GLU A 318 0.50 -5.09 8.83
N ASP A 319 -0.29 -4.40 9.65
CA ASP A 319 0.21 -3.38 10.57
C ASP A 319 0.22 -3.92 11.99
N LEU A 320 1.15 -3.43 12.83
CA LEU A 320 1.28 -3.94 14.19
C LEU A 320 0.25 -3.28 15.12
N MET A 321 -0.54 -4.13 15.77
CA MET A 321 -1.32 -3.78 16.96
C MET A 321 -0.64 -4.31 18.22
N ASP A 322 -1.11 -3.89 19.40
CA ASP A 322 -0.67 -4.45 20.69
C ASP A 322 -0.88 -5.99 20.76
N SER A 323 -1.91 -6.49 20.06
CA SER A 323 -2.21 -7.93 19.93
C SER A 323 -1.34 -8.67 18.91
N GLY A 324 -0.50 -7.96 18.14
CA GLY A 324 0.33 -8.50 17.06
C GLY A 324 -0.04 -7.94 15.69
N PRO A 325 0.60 -8.45 14.61
CA PRO A 325 0.33 -8.03 13.24
C PRO A 325 -1.10 -8.35 12.84
N ASP A 326 -1.76 -7.39 12.20
CA ASP A 326 -3.13 -7.55 11.71
C ASP A 326 -3.31 -6.86 10.35
N MET A 327 -3.90 -7.58 9.39
CA MET A 327 -4.16 -7.07 8.05
C MET A 327 -5.36 -6.12 7.98
N LEU A 328 -6.38 -6.32 8.82
CA LEU A 328 -7.58 -5.49 8.87
C LEU A 328 -7.27 -4.13 9.51
N TYR A 329 -6.29 -4.10 10.44
CA TYR A 329 -5.85 -2.87 11.08
C TYR A 329 -5.33 -1.83 10.10
N THR A 330 -4.77 -2.27 8.96
CA THR A 330 -4.33 -1.38 7.88
C THR A 330 -5.45 -0.48 7.34
N ILE A 331 -6.72 -0.89 7.49
CA ILE A 331 -7.92 -0.07 7.18
C ILE A 331 -8.50 0.54 8.46
N HIS A 332 -8.89 -0.29 9.45
CA HIS A 332 -9.74 0.21 10.54
C HIS A 332 -9.03 1.15 11.51
N ARG A 333 -7.70 1.29 11.41
CA ARG A 333 -6.95 2.36 12.09
C ARG A 333 -7.44 3.76 11.67
N TRP A 334 -7.96 3.90 10.46
CA TRP A 334 -8.46 5.16 9.92
C TRP A 334 -9.96 5.38 10.12
N ARG A 335 -10.66 4.43 10.77
CA ARG A 335 -12.12 4.38 10.76
C ARG A 335 -12.81 5.63 11.25
N ARG A 336 -12.33 6.19 12.35
CA ARG A 336 -12.93 7.40 12.89
C ARG A 336 -12.88 8.54 11.86
N ALA A 337 -11.75 8.72 11.18
CA ALA A 337 -11.59 9.80 10.20
C ALA A 337 -12.53 9.59 8.99
N TYR A 338 -12.55 8.40 8.40
CA TYR A 338 -13.40 8.18 7.22
C TYR A 338 -14.89 8.12 7.56
N GLN A 339 -15.30 7.68 8.77
CA GLN A 339 -16.71 7.71 9.18
C GLN A 339 -17.17 9.14 9.48
N ASN A 340 -16.34 9.96 10.11
CA ASN A 340 -16.64 11.39 10.31
C ASN A 340 -16.75 12.11 8.96
N ASP A 341 -15.85 11.81 8.01
CA ASP A 341 -15.90 12.39 6.65
C ASP A 341 -17.18 11.97 5.90
N PHE A 342 -17.68 10.75 6.14
CA PHE A 342 -18.94 10.30 5.57
C PHE A 342 -20.15 10.99 6.20
N GLU A 343 -20.20 11.10 7.53
CA GLU A 343 -21.25 11.84 8.25
C GLU A 343 -21.32 13.30 7.77
N ALA A 344 -20.20 14.03 7.74
CA ALA A 344 -20.18 15.41 7.26
C ALA A 344 -20.66 15.55 5.80
N ARG A 345 -20.30 14.61 4.92
CA ARG A 345 -20.77 14.63 3.52
C ARG A 345 -22.25 14.28 3.38
N MET A 346 -22.81 13.51 4.31
CA MET A 346 -24.26 13.34 4.39
C MET A 346 -24.93 14.63 4.86
N ASP A 347 -24.36 15.36 5.81
CA ASP A 347 -24.87 16.69 6.20
C ASP A 347 -24.85 17.66 5.01
N TRP A 348 -23.79 17.64 4.18
CA TRP A 348 -23.70 18.44 2.96
C TRP A 348 -24.81 18.17 1.93
N CYS A 349 -25.57 17.08 2.07
CA CYS A 349 -26.71 16.81 1.19
C CYS A 349 -27.91 17.73 1.50
N VAL A 350 -27.99 18.30 2.70
CA VAL A 350 -29.16 19.06 3.18
C VAL A 350 -28.81 20.41 3.82
N GLU A 351 -27.66 20.53 4.47
CA GLU A 351 -27.27 21.72 5.24
C GLU A 351 -26.68 22.84 4.37
N SER A 352 -26.72 24.09 4.84
CA SER A 352 -25.92 25.15 4.22
C SER A 352 -24.45 25.04 4.61
N TYR A 353 -23.55 25.71 3.87
CA TYR A 353 -22.12 25.78 4.18
C TYR A 353 -21.86 26.07 5.67
N ASP A 354 -22.41 27.14 6.22
CA ASP A 354 -22.17 27.57 7.61
C ASP A 354 -22.77 26.64 8.70
N HIS A 355 -23.50 25.58 8.30
CA HIS A 355 -24.13 24.62 9.22
C HIS A 355 -23.58 23.19 9.08
N ALA A 356 -22.56 22.97 8.25
CA ALA A 356 -21.88 21.69 8.17
C ALA A 356 -20.36 21.88 8.24
N ASN A 357 -19.66 20.91 8.80
CA ASN A 357 -18.20 20.97 8.93
C ASN A 357 -17.49 20.67 7.59
N HIS A 358 -16.29 21.23 7.39
CA HIS A 358 -15.43 20.98 6.24
C HIS A 358 -14.00 20.65 6.66
N LYS A 359 -13.40 19.75 5.88
CA LYS A 359 -12.07 19.21 6.17
C LYS A 359 -11.01 20.33 6.24
N PRO A 360 -10.13 20.33 7.26
CA PRO A 360 -9.06 21.32 7.35
C PRO A 360 -8.06 21.15 6.20
N VAL A 361 -7.25 22.18 5.98
CA VAL A 361 -6.12 22.16 5.06
C VAL A 361 -4.85 21.95 5.85
N ALA A 362 -4.26 20.75 5.74
CA ALA A 362 -2.97 20.45 6.34
C ALA A 362 -1.82 21.00 5.46
N VAL A 363 -0.84 21.63 6.09
CA VAL A 363 0.41 22.12 5.47
C VAL A 363 1.57 21.44 6.20
N ALA A 364 2.61 21.03 5.47
CA ALA A 364 3.81 20.45 6.06
C ALA A 364 5.05 21.11 5.48
N ASN A 365 5.91 21.68 6.33
CA ASN A 365 7.16 22.36 5.97
C ASN A 365 6.97 23.41 4.85
N ASN A 366 5.92 24.24 4.99
CA ASN A 366 5.46 25.24 4.01
C ASN A 366 4.92 24.69 2.68
N ASP A 367 4.86 23.37 2.51
CA ASP A 367 4.23 22.77 1.35
C ASP A 367 2.72 22.59 1.58
N LYS A 368 1.95 23.31 0.74
CA LYS A 368 0.49 23.33 0.73
C LYS A 368 -0.13 22.34 -0.26
N THR A 369 0.69 21.59 -0.99
CA THR A 369 0.20 20.56 -1.90
C THR A 369 -0.29 19.36 -1.09
N ARG A 370 -0.95 18.39 -1.74
CA ARG A 370 -1.27 17.09 -1.11
C ARG A 370 -0.26 15.99 -1.45
N LYS A 371 0.86 16.34 -2.10
CA LYS A 371 1.88 15.36 -2.51
C LYS A 371 2.72 14.90 -1.33
N VAL A 372 3.18 13.66 -1.36
CA VAL A 372 4.15 13.17 -0.38
C VAL A 372 5.44 14.01 -0.47
N LEU A 373 5.92 14.50 0.67
CA LEU A 373 7.15 15.26 0.75
C LEU A 373 8.32 14.31 0.96
N GLU A 374 9.39 14.50 0.22
CA GLU A 374 10.61 13.72 0.39
C GLU A 374 11.74 14.65 0.85
N ILE A 375 12.48 14.23 1.88
CA ILE A 375 13.58 15.01 2.43
C ILE A 375 14.79 14.09 2.60
N ASP A 376 15.90 14.43 1.93
CA ASP A 376 17.17 13.75 2.14
C ASP A 376 17.80 14.23 3.47
N VAL A 377 18.22 13.28 4.30
CA VAL A 377 18.74 13.56 5.65
C VAL A 377 19.90 12.65 6.01
N ASP A 378 20.80 13.12 6.87
CA ASP A 378 21.88 12.29 7.41
C ASP A 378 21.46 11.55 8.69
N PRO A 379 22.04 10.36 8.96
CA PRO A 379 21.88 9.71 10.26
C PRO A 379 22.28 10.65 11.42
N GLY A 380 21.46 10.71 12.46
CA GLY A 380 21.67 11.58 13.62
C GLY A 380 21.19 13.03 13.45
N ALA A 381 20.74 13.41 12.25
CA ALA A 381 20.21 14.75 12.01
C ALA A 381 18.94 15.04 12.82
N LYS A 382 18.74 16.32 13.16
CA LYS A 382 17.47 16.81 13.70
C LYS A 382 16.68 17.47 12.57
N VAL A 383 15.51 16.94 12.28
CA VAL A 383 14.63 17.39 11.20
C VAL A 383 13.47 18.16 11.80
N GLY A 384 13.30 19.41 11.37
CA GLY A 384 12.12 20.21 11.72
C GLY A 384 10.89 19.70 10.98
N LEU A 385 9.82 19.48 11.72
CA LEU A 385 8.49 19.16 11.23
C LEU A 385 7.58 20.33 11.62
N ASN A 386 7.01 21.02 10.64
CA ASN A 386 6.25 22.25 10.87
C ASN A 386 4.92 22.19 10.12
N ALA A 387 3.82 22.36 10.87
CA ALA A 387 2.47 22.41 10.34
C ALA A 387 1.95 23.85 10.19
N ALA A 388 2.82 24.86 10.30
CA ALA A 388 2.42 26.25 10.20
C ALA A 388 1.85 26.54 8.80
N GLY A 389 0.78 27.33 8.78
CA GLY A 389 -0.01 27.58 7.57
C GLY A 389 -1.12 26.57 7.34
N SER A 390 -1.24 25.51 8.16
CA SER A 390 -2.47 24.72 8.22
C SER A 390 -3.63 25.60 8.67
N SER A 391 -4.81 25.38 8.11
CA SER A 391 -5.97 26.25 8.33
C SER A 391 -7.26 25.46 8.27
N ASP A 392 -8.27 25.96 8.96
CA ASP A 392 -9.62 25.43 8.90
C ASP A 392 -10.53 26.41 8.13
N PRO A 393 -11.31 25.95 7.13
CA PRO A 393 -12.21 26.82 6.36
C PRO A 393 -13.38 27.35 7.21
N ASP A 394 -13.83 26.59 8.20
CA ASP A 394 -14.90 26.94 9.14
C ASP A 394 -14.39 27.75 10.35
N LYS A 395 -13.06 27.91 10.43
CA LYS A 395 -12.30 28.61 11.49
C LYS A 395 -12.33 27.87 12.82
N ASP A 396 -12.54 26.56 12.78
CA ASP A 396 -12.42 25.71 13.94
C ASP A 396 -10.98 25.62 14.44
N ALA A 397 -10.83 25.37 15.74
CA ALA A 397 -9.53 25.15 16.34
C ALA A 397 -8.90 23.86 15.80
N LEU A 398 -7.60 23.89 15.51
CA LEU A 398 -6.87 22.75 14.98
C LEU A 398 -6.07 22.04 16.06
N THR A 399 -6.05 20.71 15.98
CA THR A 399 -5.13 19.84 16.71
C THR A 399 -4.17 19.16 15.74
N TYR A 400 -2.96 18.88 16.21
CA TYR A 400 -1.87 18.35 15.39
C TYR A 400 -1.38 17.04 16.00
N ARG A 401 -1.00 16.10 15.14
CA ARG A 401 -0.33 14.88 15.58
C ARG A 401 0.69 14.43 14.54
N TRP A 402 1.94 14.33 14.97
CA TRP A 402 3.05 13.79 14.20
C TRP A 402 3.41 12.40 14.70
N TRP A 403 3.47 11.42 13.80
CA TRP A 403 3.87 10.06 14.18
C TRP A 403 4.58 9.33 13.06
N VAL A 404 5.40 8.34 13.42
CA VAL A 404 6.14 7.52 12.47
C VAL A 404 5.28 6.33 12.05
N TYR A 405 4.95 6.25 10.75
CA TYR A 405 4.29 5.08 10.18
C TYR A 405 5.33 4.02 9.82
N ARG A 406 5.80 3.32 10.85
CA ARG A 406 6.92 2.39 10.79
C ARG A 406 6.74 1.32 9.72
N GLU A 407 5.55 0.75 9.59
CA GLU A 407 5.27 -0.35 8.65
C GLU A 407 5.34 0.07 7.18
N ALA A 408 5.21 1.36 6.88
CA ALA A 408 5.35 1.93 5.55
C ALA A 408 6.79 2.30 5.19
N GLY A 409 7.68 2.45 6.18
CA GLY A 409 9.08 2.83 5.99
C GLY A 409 10.03 1.64 5.93
N GLY A 410 11.24 1.88 5.40
CA GLY A 410 12.33 0.90 5.44
C GLY A 410 13.00 0.78 6.82
N TYR A 411 12.82 1.77 7.70
CA TYR A 411 13.33 1.74 9.06
C TYR A 411 12.40 0.98 10.00
N TRP A 412 12.97 0.01 10.71
CA TRP A 412 12.22 -1.02 11.43
C TRP A 412 11.88 -0.70 12.89
N ALA A 413 12.23 0.48 13.36
CA ALA A 413 12.01 0.92 14.73
C ALA A 413 11.39 2.32 14.75
N ASP A 414 11.11 2.82 15.94
CA ASP A 414 10.50 4.14 16.09
C ASP A 414 11.59 5.23 16.01
N ALA A 415 11.24 6.38 15.43
CA ALA A 415 12.05 7.59 15.50
C ALA A 415 11.38 8.57 16.46
N HIS A 416 12.15 9.11 17.41
CA HIS A 416 11.61 10.01 18.42
C HIS A 416 11.24 11.37 17.81
N ILE A 417 10.01 11.80 18.05
CA ILE A 417 9.49 13.12 17.67
C ILE A 417 9.23 13.93 18.93
N GLN A 418 10.01 14.99 19.15
CA GLN A 418 9.77 15.95 20.22
C GLN A 418 8.66 16.91 19.78
N GLY A 419 7.66 17.14 20.65
CA GLY A 419 6.55 18.04 20.35
C GLY A 419 5.54 17.44 19.35
N ALA A 420 5.38 16.11 19.36
CA ALA A 420 4.54 15.39 18.40
C ALA A 420 3.09 15.90 18.29
N ASP A 421 2.54 16.48 19.35
CA ASP A 421 1.16 17.02 19.37
C ASP A 421 1.08 18.54 19.13
N ASN A 422 2.20 19.17 18.73
CA ASN A 422 2.27 20.59 18.43
C ASN A 422 2.34 20.83 16.91
N ALA A 423 2.04 22.06 16.49
CA ALA A 423 2.27 22.48 15.10
C ALA A 423 3.77 22.37 14.72
N ASP A 424 4.67 22.68 15.66
CA ASP A 424 6.12 22.54 15.52
C ASP A 424 6.64 21.33 16.28
N ALA A 425 7.31 20.43 15.58
CA ALA A 425 7.93 19.24 16.13
C ALA A 425 9.35 19.03 15.56
N ILE A 426 10.15 18.21 16.24
CA ILE A 426 11.51 17.85 15.80
C ILE A 426 11.66 16.35 15.84
N LEU A 427 11.93 15.74 14.69
CA LEU A 427 12.32 14.33 14.61
C LEU A 427 13.84 14.22 14.70
N THR A 428 14.33 13.33 15.56
CA THR A 428 15.76 12.97 15.59
C THR A 428 15.96 11.68 14.79
N VAL A 429 16.69 11.77 13.67
CA VAL A 429 16.93 10.64 12.77
C VAL A 429 17.84 9.64 13.46
N PRO A 430 17.43 8.38 13.67
CA PRO A 430 18.28 7.39 14.32
C PRO A 430 19.54 7.10 13.50
N ASN A 431 20.70 7.00 14.15
CA ASN A 431 21.97 6.69 13.47
C ASN A 431 21.93 5.36 12.71
N ASN A 432 21.15 4.40 13.21
CA ASN A 432 20.97 3.08 12.59
C ASN A 432 19.89 3.05 11.48
N ALA A 433 19.32 4.20 11.11
CA ALA A 433 18.41 4.31 9.98
C ALA A 433 19.13 4.53 8.63
N SER A 434 20.47 4.59 8.63
CA SER A 434 21.29 4.76 7.42
C SER A 434 20.85 3.82 6.29
N GLY A 435 20.64 4.39 5.10
CA GLY A 435 20.19 3.69 3.89
C GLY A 435 18.72 3.23 3.92
N ARG A 436 17.87 3.80 4.77
CA ARG A 436 16.45 3.46 4.90
C ARG A 436 15.56 4.70 4.77
N THR A 437 14.25 4.47 4.66
CA THR A 437 13.24 5.52 4.72
C THR A 437 12.51 5.53 6.08
N ILE A 438 12.18 6.73 6.56
CA ILE A 438 11.30 6.93 7.72
C ILE A 438 10.07 7.70 7.23
N HIS A 439 8.89 7.12 7.39
CA HIS A 439 7.64 7.72 6.98
C HIS A 439 6.99 8.41 8.18
N VAL A 440 6.77 9.71 8.08
CA VAL A 440 6.15 10.54 9.12
C VAL A 440 4.80 11.02 8.60
N ILE A 441 3.76 10.87 9.42
CA ILE A 441 2.42 11.33 9.14
C ILE A 441 2.11 12.53 10.03
N LEU A 442 1.62 13.60 9.41
CA LEU A 442 0.90 14.67 10.08
C LEU A 442 -0.59 14.39 9.97
N GLU A 443 -1.29 14.37 11.09
CA GLU A 443 -2.75 14.48 11.18
C GLU A 443 -3.08 15.90 11.67
N VAL A 444 -3.94 16.60 10.93
CA VAL A 444 -4.54 17.88 11.33
C VAL A 444 -6.03 17.66 11.48
N THR A 445 -6.55 17.79 12.70
CA THR A 445 -7.96 17.53 13.01
C THR A 445 -8.61 18.79 13.55
N ASP A 446 -9.74 19.17 12.98
CA ASP A 446 -10.53 20.32 13.43
C ASP A 446 -11.33 20.00 14.71
N ALA A 447 -11.93 21.03 15.30
CA ALA A 447 -12.84 20.92 16.45
C ALA A 447 -14.32 20.94 16.05
N GLY A 448 -14.62 20.79 14.77
CA GLY A 448 -15.96 20.78 14.21
C GLY A 448 -16.73 19.50 14.55
N LYS A 449 -17.95 19.41 14.03
CA LYS A 449 -18.87 18.30 14.32
C LYS A 449 -19.45 17.71 13.03
N PRO A 450 -19.16 16.42 12.71
CA PRO A 450 -18.11 15.60 13.35
C PRO A 450 -16.70 16.16 13.07
N PRO A 451 -15.68 15.88 13.89
CA PRO A 451 -14.34 16.42 13.66
C PRO A 451 -13.71 15.79 12.41
N LEU A 452 -13.20 16.59 11.48
CA LEU A 452 -12.60 16.11 10.22
C LEU A 452 -11.08 16.17 10.28
N THR A 453 -10.42 15.23 9.58
CA THR A 453 -8.97 15.04 9.66
C THR A 453 -8.32 15.05 8.28
N ALA A 454 -7.35 15.94 8.08
CA ALA A 454 -6.48 16.01 6.91
C ALA A 454 -5.07 15.52 7.20
N TYR A 455 -4.36 15.09 6.14
CA TYR A 455 -3.07 14.43 6.28
C TYR A 455 -1.97 15.10 5.45
N ARG A 456 -0.73 14.97 5.92
CA ARG A 456 0.48 15.09 5.08
C ARG A 456 1.41 13.93 5.42
N ARG A 457 2.05 13.36 4.40
CA ARG A 457 3.15 12.40 4.57
C ARG A 457 4.48 13.04 4.22
N ILE A 458 5.48 12.81 5.06
CA ILE A 458 6.89 13.14 4.83
C ILE A 458 7.70 11.83 4.84
N ILE A 459 8.48 11.60 3.80
CA ILE A 459 9.44 10.49 3.70
C ILE A 459 10.84 11.07 3.88
N LEU A 460 11.48 10.70 4.98
CA LEU A 460 12.89 10.99 5.21
C LEU A 460 13.73 9.92 4.55
N LYS A 461 14.53 10.30 3.55
CA LYS A 461 15.49 9.44 2.85
C LYS A 461 16.83 9.54 3.57
N VAL A 462 17.13 8.55 4.41
CA VAL A 462 18.32 8.59 5.25
C VAL A 462 19.54 8.14 4.45
N SER A 463 20.52 9.03 4.31
CA SER A 463 21.75 8.79 3.57
C SER A 463 22.58 7.64 4.18
N GLY A 464 23.50 7.11 3.38
CA GLY A 464 24.45 6.08 3.80
C GLY A 464 24.07 4.65 3.39
N LYS A 465 24.90 3.69 3.82
CA LYS A 465 24.70 2.27 3.48
C LYS A 465 23.65 1.65 4.41
N PRO A 466 22.75 0.79 3.89
CA PRO A 466 21.77 0.09 4.72
C PRO A 466 22.43 -0.65 5.88
N VAL A 467 22.00 -0.33 7.10
CA VAL A 467 22.38 -1.10 8.29
C VAL A 467 21.50 -2.35 8.37
N GLN A 468 22.11 -3.47 8.78
CA GLN A 468 21.38 -4.72 8.98
C GLN A 468 20.44 -4.59 10.19
N PRO A 469 19.15 -4.91 10.04
CA PRO A 469 18.22 -4.92 11.17
C PRO A 469 18.63 -5.96 12.22
N PRO A 470 18.28 -5.77 13.51
CA PRO A 470 18.50 -6.77 14.54
C PRO A 470 17.87 -8.13 14.15
N PRO A 471 18.47 -9.27 14.57
CA PRO A 471 17.87 -10.58 14.36
C PRO A 471 16.42 -10.63 14.86
N GLY A 472 15.50 -11.15 14.04
CA GLY A 472 14.06 -11.23 14.34
C GLY A 472 13.23 -10.05 13.85
N VAL A 473 13.86 -9.01 13.29
CA VAL A 473 13.17 -7.86 12.72
C VAL A 473 12.98 -8.05 11.20
N ILE A 474 11.72 -8.07 10.76
CA ILE A 474 11.35 -8.23 9.34
C ILE A 474 11.45 -6.86 8.65
N GLY A 475 12.52 -6.63 7.89
CA GLY A 475 12.65 -5.44 7.04
C GLY A 475 11.82 -5.55 5.75
N VAL A 476 11.28 -4.41 5.29
CA VAL A 476 10.45 -4.26 4.09
C VAL A 476 11.28 -4.49 2.81
N GLU A 477 10.88 -5.49 2.02
CA GLU A 477 11.17 -5.83 0.60
C GLU A 477 12.60 -5.79 0.01
N GLU A 478 13.52 -4.90 0.38
CA GLU A 478 14.88 -4.84 -0.21
C GLU A 478 15.70 -6.14 -0.02
N ASN A 479 15.37 -6.91 1.01
CA ASN A 479 16.05 -8.17 1.32
C ASN A 479 15.66 -9.33 0.38
N LEU A 480 14.66 -9.17 -0.49
CA LEU A 480 14.19 -10.25 -1.38
C LEU A 480 14.91 -10.29 -2.75
N THR A 481 15.72 -9.29 -3.08
CA THR A 481 16.40 -9.20 -4.39
C THR A 481 17.92 -9.16 -4.29
N THR A 482 18.50 -8.79 -3.13
CA THR A 482 19.94 -8.71 -2.93
C THR A 482 20.56 -10.10 -2.73
N PRO A 483 21.51 -10.57 -3.56
CA PRO A 483 22.08 -11.91 -3.42
C PRO A 483 22.79 -12.12 -2.07
N VAL A 484 22.45 -13.22 -1.39
CA VAL A 484 23.12 -13.66 -0.16
C VAL A 484 24.31 -14.53 -0.53
N THR A 485 25.53 -14.05 -0.29
CA THR A 485 26.78 -14.79 -0.55
C THR A 485 27.42 -15.35 0.71
N LYS A 486 27.05 -14.84 1.90
CA LYS A 486 27.55 -15.32 3.18
C LYS A 486 26.54 -15.06 4.31
N LEU A 487 26.41 -16.00 5.23
CA LEU A 487 25.66 -15.81 6.47
C LEU A 487 26.59 -15.95 7.69
N GLU A 488 26.64 -14.93 8.54
CA GLU A 488 27.49 -14.93 9.74
C GLU A 488 26.96 -15.88 10.82
N GLY A 489 27.82 -16.33 11.73
CA GLY A 489 27.42 -17.16 12.88
C GLY A 489 26.55 -16.42 13.91
N PRO A 490 26.21 -17.04 15.05
CA PRO A 490 25.46 -16.38 16.11
C PRO A 490 26.18 -15.13 16.63
N PRO A 491 25.44 -14.11 17.11
CA PRO A 491 26.03 -12.85 17.55
C PRO A 491 27.13 -13.04 18.60
N ALA A 492 28.29 -12.40 18.42
CA ALA A 492 29.41 -12.54 19.35
C ALA A 492 29.06 -12.17 20.81
N LYS A 493 28.09 -11.26 21.01
CA LYS A 493 27.59 -10.86 22.33
C LYS A 493 26.90 -11.99 23.11
N THR A 494 26.42 -13.04 22.43
CA THR A 494 25.78 -14.20 23.10
C THR A 494 26.78 -15.31 23.44
N GLY A 495 28.06 -15.10 23.15
CA GLY A 495 29.17 -15.96 23.52
C GLY A 495 30.17 -16.16 22.38
N PRO A 496 31.36 -16.69 22.66
CA PRO A 496 32.17 -17.28 21.61
C PRO A 496 31.44 -18.51 21.09
N TRP A 497 31.18 -18.55 19.78
CA TRP A 497 30.49 -19.65 19.11
C TRP A 497 31.45 -20.38 18.19
N ARG A 498 31.38 -21.71 18.19
CA ARG A 498 32.08 -22.57 17.23
C ARG A 498 31.04 -23.33 16.43
N PHE A 499 31.21 -23.36 15.11
CA PHE A 499 30.39 -24.19 14.24
C PHE A 499 30.54 -25.64 14.70
N TYR A 500 29.44 -26.26 15.09
CA TYR A 500 29.43 -27.64 15.54
C TYR A 500 28.98 -28.55 14.41
N ARG A 501 27.85 -28.24 13.77
CA ARG A 501 27.23 -29.14 12.81
C ARG A 501 26.28 -28.43 11.85
N GLY A 502 26.30 -28.84 10.59
CA GLY A 502 25.30 -28.47 9.58
C GLY A 502 24.76 -29.72 8.88
N ILE A 503 23.48 -29.73 8.54
CA ILE A 503 22.81 -30.85 7.85
C ILE A 503 22.00 -30.31 6.66
N ASN A 504 22.30 -30.80 5.46
CA ASN A 504 21.49 -30.65 4.25
C ASN A 504 20.41 -31.73 4.25
N ILE A 505 19.21 -31.41 4.73
CA ILE A 505 18.30 -32.41 5.29
C ILE A 505 17.57 -33.28 4.24
N ASN A 506 17.70 -32.95 2.96
CA ASN A 506 17.16 -33.71 1.85
C ASN A 506 18.15 -33.82 0.69
N GLY A 507 19.46 -33.77 0.97
CA GLY A 507 20.48 -33.82 -0.08
C GLY A 507 21.80 -34.38 0.41
N PRO A 508 22.79 -34.53 -0.49
CA PRO A 508 24.11 -35.02 -0.12
C PRO A 508 24.86 -34.02 0.74
N ALA A 509 25.97 -34.46 1.35
CA ALA A 509 26.92 -33.59 2.02
C ALA A 509 27.35 -32.42 1.11
N ILE A 510 27.45 -31.23 1.68
CA ILE A 510 27.67 -29.98 0.96
C ILE A 510 28.54 -29.01 1.77
N GLU A 511 29.20 -28.05 1.12
CA GLU A 511 29.92 -26.98 1.81
C GLU A 511 29.13 -25.67 1.72
N ILE A 512 28.87 -25.04 2.86
CA ILE A 512 28.17 -23.75 2.97
C ILE A 512 28.94 -22.87 3.95
N ASP A 513 29.24 -21.64 3.53
CA ASP A 513 29.97 -20.64 4.33
C ASP A 513 31.33 -21.15 4.87
N GLY A 514 32.02 -21.98 4.08
CA GLY A 514 33.30 -22.61 4.45
C GLY A 514 33.20 -23.74 5.47
N ASN A 515 31.99 -24.15 5.84
CA ASN A 515 31.75 -25.28 6.74
C ASN A 515 31.24 -26.49 5.97
N ARG A 516 31.69 -27.69 6.36
CA ARG A 516 31.22 -28.96 5.78
C ARG A 516 29.93 -29.42 6.48
N TRP A 517 28.87 -29.54 5.72
CA TRP A 517 27.55 -30.02 6.15
C TRP A 517 27.37 -31.49 5.77
N GLY A 518 26.77 -32.27 6.66
CA GLY A 518 26.34 -33.64 6.38
C GLY A 518 25.12 -33.68 5.47
N GLY A 519 24.89 -34.81 4.80
CA GLY A 519 23.67 -35.04 4.01
C GLY A 519 22.51 -35.57 4.85
N ASP A 520 21.44 -36.02 4.18
CA ASP A 520 20.30 -36.66 4.82
C ASP A 520 20.61 -38.06 5.37
N ASP A 521 21.75 -38.63 4.98
CA ASP A 521 22.36 -39.86 5.51
C ASP A 521 23.29 -39.63 6.72
N ALA A 522 23.39 -38.39 7.19
CA ALA A 522 24.29 -38.05 8.29
C ALA A 522 23.96 -38.86 9.56
N LYS A 523 25.00 -39.45 10.17
CA LYS A 523 24.89 -40.20 11.43
C LYS A 523 24.15 -39.39 12.50
N ASP A 524 23.27 -40.00 13.27
CA ASP A 524 22.55 -39.32 14.37
C ASP A 524 21.55 -38.23 13.92
N PHE A 525 21.20 -38.14 12.63
CA PHE A 525 20.12 -37.31 12.12
C PHE A 525 18.94 -38.18 11.66
N VAL A 526 17.71 -37.77 11.99
CA VAL A 526 16.48 -38.45 11.58
C VAL A 526 15.43 -37.42 11.16
N CYS A 527 14.91 -37.56 9.95
CA CYS A 527 13.72 -36.88 9.46
C CYS A 527 12.95 -37.85 8.55
N LYS A 528 11.65 -38.03 8.81
CA LYS A 528 10.78 -38.92 8.03
C LYS A 528 9.80 -38.17 7.12
N ASP A 529 9.83 -36.85 7.19
CA ASP A 529 9.00 -35.96 6.40
C ASP A 529 9.29 -36.16 4.91
N ARG A 530 8.32 -35.77 4.07
CA ARG A 530 8.35 -36.06 2.63
C ARG A 530 9.52 -35.34 1.95
N SER A 531 10.36 -36.09 1.25
CA SER A 531 11.41 -35.55 0.38
C SER A 531 10.81 -34.89 -0.85
N LEU A 532 11.14 -33.62 -1.09
CA LEU A 532 10.77 -32.87 -2.28
C LEU A 532 11.95 -32.05 -2.82
N ASN A 533 11.90 -31.75 -4.12
CA ASN A 533 12.91 -30.93 -4.79
C ASN A 533 12.25 -30.04 -5.85
N SER A 534 12.52 -28.74 -5.79
CA SER A 534 11.90 -27.73 -6.66
C SER A 534 12.93 -26.77 -7.27
N PRO A 535 13.81 -27.26 -8.17
CA PRO A 535 14.96 -26.50 -8.67
C PRO A 535 14.60 -25.32 -9.59
N HIS A 536 13.36 -25.28 -10.08
CA HIS A 536 12.89 -24.27 -11.03
C HIS A 536 12.35 -23.00 -10.38
N VAL A 537 12.17 -23.00 -9.05
CA VAL A 537 11.62 -21.85 -8.33
C VAL A 537 12.76 -20.85 -8.02
N PRO A 538 12.75 -19.62 -8.56
CA PRO A 538 13.81 -18.66 -8.27
C PRO A 538 13.82 -18.26 -6.80
N LEU A 539 15.00 -18.31 -6.15
CA LEU A 539 15.13 -17.97 -4.74
C LEU A 539 15.09 -16.45 -4.50
N ARG A 540 14.45 -16.07 -3.40
CA ARG A 540 14.28 -14.69 -2.94
C ARG A 540 14.71 -14.56 -1.47
N PRO A 541 15.86 -13.92 -1.19
CA PRO A 541 16.84 -13.42 -2.15
C PRO A 541 17.54 -14.54 -2.95
N PRO A 542 18.16 -14.23 -4.10
CA PRO A 542 19.09 -15.14 -4.75
C PRO A 542 20.26 -15.49 -3.81
N THR A 543 20.92 -16.62 -4.05
CA THR A 543 22.07 -17.03 -3.23
C THR A 543 23.08 -17.84 -4.04
N ASP A 544 24.22 -18.20 -3.44
CA ASP A 544 25.24 -18.98 -4.14
C ASP A 544 24.74 -20.38 -4.55
N PRO A 545 25.42 -21.05 -5.51
CA PRO A 545 24.95 -22.33 -6.04
C PRO A 545 24.83 -23.45 -5.00
N ALA A 546 25.67 -23.45 -3.96
CA ALA A 546 25.64 -24.51 -2.95
C ALA A 546 24.40 -24.35 -2.06
N ARG A 547 24.19 -23.14 -1.53
CA ARG A 547 23.00 -22.84 -0.72
C ARG A 547 21.71 -22.96 -1.53
N THR A 548 21.74 -22.59 -2.81
CA THR A 548 20.59 -22.76 -3.72
C THR A 548 20.17 -24.22 -3.83
N LYS A 549 21.13 -25.12 -4.09
CA LYS A 549 20.86 -26.57 -4.14
C LYS A 549 20.31 -27.12 -2.84
N MET A 550 20.82 -26.67 -1.70
CA MET A 550 20.28 -27.05 -0.40
C MET A 550 18.84 -26.56 -0.25
N ILE A 551 18.55 -25.28 -0.49
CA ILE A 551 17.21 -24.71 -0.28
C ILE A 551 16.16 -25.40 -1.14
N HIS A 552 16.47 -25.63 -2.42
CA HIS A 552 15.56 -26.30 -3.36
C HIS A 552 15.26 -27.76 -3.01
N SER A 553 16.12 -28.43 -2.23
CA SER A 553 15.93 -29.81 -1.78
C SER A 553 15.54 -29.84 -0.30
N PHE A 554 14.29 -30.14 -0.01
CA PHE A 554 13.71 -29.91 1.31
C PHE A 554 12.80 -31.07 1.77
N ARG A 555 12.48 -31.04 3.05
CA ARG A 555 11.55 -31.95 3.72
C ARG A 555 10.24 -31.22 4.01
N TRP A 556 9.13 -31.83 3.61
CA TRP A 556 7.78 -31.27 3.66
C TRP A 556 6.88 -32.08 4.58
N ASP A 557 6.17 -31.41 5.49
CA ASP A 557 5.03 -31.97 6.24
C ASP A 557 4.19 -30.85 6.90
N ARG A 558 2.91 -31.09 7.19
CA ARG A 558 2.05 -30.21 7.99
C ARG A 558 2.32 -30.32 9.49
N ASN A 559 2.95 -31.41 9.91
CA ASN A 559 3.43 -31.67 11.26
C ASN A 559 4.92 -32.05 11.22
N ALA A 560 5.73 -31.22 10.53
CA ALA A 560 7.13 -31.51 10.28
C ALA A 560 7.89 -31.79 11.58
N SER A 561 8.79 -32.78 11.52
CA SER A 561 9.52 -33.27 12.67
C SER A 561 10.88 -33.83 12.25
N LEU A 562 11.92 -33.28 12.86
CA LEU A 562 13.28 -33.74 12.67
C LEU A 562 14.02 -33.76 14.00
N SER A 563 15.01 -34.64 14.11
CA SER A 563 15.81 -34.77 15.32
C SER A 563 17.26 -35.10 15.04
N ILE A 564 18.12 -34.57 15.92
CA ILE A 564 19.56 -34.86 15.95
C ILE A 564 19.87 -35.37 17.36
N THR A 565 20.51 -36.53 17.43
CA THR A 565 20.92 -37.17 18.68
C THR A 565 22.43 -37.11 18.88
N ASN A 566 22.91 -37.51 20.06
CA ASN A 566 24.34 -37.49 20.42
C ASN A 566 24.97 -36.08 20.32
N VAL A 567 24.16 -35.04 20.54
CA VAL A 567 24.64 -33.65 20.64
C VAL A 567 25.33 -33.47 22.00
N PRO A 568 26.56 -32.94 22.08
CA PRO A 568 27.20 -32.76 23.38
C PRO A 568 26.42 -31.80 24.27
N ASN A 569 26.41 -32.10 25.57
CA ASN A 569 25.75 -31.26 26.55
C ASN A 569 26.38 -29.85 26.60
N GLY A 570 25.54 -28.86 26.83
CA GLY A 570 25.93 -27.45 26.87
C GLY A 570 25.03 -26.55 26.05
N THR A 571 25.34 -25.25 26.06
CA THR A 571 24.56 -24.24 25.35
C THR A 571 24.86 -24.25 23.85
N CYS A 572 23.81 -24.41 23.05
CA CYS A 572 23.88 -24.38 21.59
C CYS A 572 23.01 -23.25 21.03
N ALA A 573 23.36 -22.76 19.84
CA ALA A 573 22.52 -21.91 19.01
C ALA A 573 22.12 -22.70 17.76
N VAL A 574 20.82 -22.80 17.52
CA VAL A 574 20.23 -23.58 16.42
C VAL A 574 19.58 -22.64 15.41
N TYR A 575 19.87 -22.88 14.13
CA TYR A 575 19.19 -22.27 13.00
C TYR A 575 18.51 -23.34 12.15
N ALA A 576 17.41 -22.94 11.52
CA ALA A 576 16.75 -23.72 10.49
C ALA A 576 16.60 -22.89 9.21
N TYR A 577 16.67 -23.54 8.05
CA TYR A 577 16.39 -22.92 6.76
C TYR A 577 15.00 -23.33 6.34
N VAL A 578 14.11 -22.32 6.21
CA VAL A 578 12.73 -22.50 5.79
C VAL A 578 12.51 -21.73 4.50
N TRP A 579 11.81 -22.34 3.54
CA TRP A 579 11.49 -21.68 2.27
C TRP A 579 10.05 -21.92 1.82
N GLU A 580 9.57 -21.15 0.87
CA GLU A 580 8.24 -21.34 0.28
C GLU A 580 8.36 -21.67 -1.21
N GLU A 581 7.77 -22.79 -1.63
CA GLU A 581 7.84 -23.26 -3.01
C GLU A 581 6.57 -22.93 -3.81
N THR A 582 5.46 -22.68 -3.12
CA THR A 582 4.15 -22.47 -3.74
C THR A 582 3.46 -21.23 -3.19
N SER A 583 2.84 -21.32 -2.01
CA SER A 583 1.96 -20.30 -1.44
C SER A 583 2.25 -20.12 0.05
N PRO A 584 2.17 -18.90 0.60
CA PRO A 584 2.52 -18.65 1.98
C PRO A 584 1.76 -19.53 2.98
N GLU A 585 2.49 -20.15 3.89
CA GLU A 585 2.00 -20.97 5.00
C GLU A 585 2.30 -20.26 6.33
N THR A 586 1.47 -20.51 7.34
CA THR A 586 1.66 -19.97 8.70
C THR A 586 2.06 -21.07 9.66
N LEU A 587 3.27 -20.96 10.22
CA LEU A 587 3.90 -22.02 11.01
C LEU A 587 4.10 -21.60 12.47
N THR A 588 3.90 -22.55 13.38
CA THR A 588 4.42 -22.49 14.74
C THR A 588 5.58 -23.48 14.85
N ILE A 589 6.78 -22.98 15.14
CA ILE A 589 8.01 -23.78 15.21
C ILE A 589 8.42 -23.94 16.67
N ARG A 590 8.75 -25.18 17.03
CA ARG A 590 9.25 -25.55 18.36
C ARG A 590 10.65 -26.14 18.27
N LEU A 591 11.46 -25.85 19.27
CA LEU A 591 12.76 -26.45 19.52
C LEU A 591 12.69 -27.14 20.88
N ASN A 592 12.88 -28.46 20.93
CA ASN A 592 12.72 -29.27 22.15
C ASN A 592 11.41 -28.93 22.90
N ASP A 593 10.29 -29.01 22.17
CA ASP A 593 8.91 -28.70 22.60
C ASP A 593 8.63 -27.24 23.02
N ARG A 594 9.65 -26.40 23.16
CA ARG A 594 9.51 -24.96 23.40
C ARG A 594 9.18 -24.23 22.10
N ILE A 595 8.11 -23.44 22.09
CA ILE A 595 7.81 -22.54 20.96
C ILE A 595 8.93 -21.50 20.84
N VAL A 596 9.61 -21.52 19.70
CA VAL A 596 10.69 -20.57 19.35
C VAL A 596 10.28 -19.59 18.27
N GLN A 597 9.22 -19.90 17.53
CA GLN A 597 8.58 -18.99 16.59
C GLN A 597 7.08 -19.29 16.52
N ARG A 598 6.24 -18.26 16.66
CA ARG A 598 4.78 -18.36 16.51
C ARG A 598 4.35 -17.55 15.28
N ASN A 599 3.31 -18.01 14.59
CA ASN A 599 2.72 -17.36 13.42
C ASN A 599 3.76 -16.94 12.35
N TYR A 600 4.76 -17.79 12.12
CA TYR A 600 5.78 -17.55 11.11
C TYR A 600 5.17 -17.69 9.71
N ASN A 601 5.10 -16.59 8.97
CA ASN A 601 4.73 -16.62 7.57
C ASN A 601 5.94 -17.04 6.71
N SER A 602 5.83 -18.16 6.00
CA SER A 602 6.91 -18.71 5.13
C SER A 602 7.33 -17.74 4.03
N GLY A 603 6.44 -16.83 3.62
CA GLY A 603 6.70 -15.81 2.62
C GLY A 603 6.10 -16.17 1.26
N ILE A 604 6.48 -15.41 0.24
CA ILE A 604 6.05 -15.62 -1.15
C ILE A 604 6.82 -16.77 -1.81
N THR A 605 6.36 -17.27 -2.96
CA THR A 605 7.08 -18.28 -3.75
C THR A 605 8.55 -17.92 -3.97
N GLY A 606 9.44 -18.86 -3.66
CA GLY A 606 10.90 -18.71 -3.72
C GLY A 606 11.52 -18.04 -2.50
N GLN A 607 10.72 -17.47 -1.59
CA GLN A 607 11.24 -16.84 -0.41
C GLN A 607 11.86 -17.87 0.53
N TRP A 608 13.06 -17.57 1.03
CA TRP A 608 13.69 -18.41 2.04
C TRP A 608 14.30 -17.54 3.13
N ARG A 609 14.40 -18.11 4.33
CA ARG A 609 15.07 -17.48 5.47
C ARG A 609 15.84 -18.53 6.26
N ARG A 610 17.03 -18.13 6.75
CA ARG A 610 17.66 -18.79 7.90
C ARG A 610 17.09 -18.19 9.17
N ILE A 611 16.24 -18.93 9.86
CA ILE A 611 15.58 -18.52 11.11
C ILE A 611 16.36 -19.03 12.32
N GLY A 612 16.36 -18.24 13.39
CA GLY A 612 17.26 -18.39 14.54
C GLY A 612 18.18 -17.17 14.70
N PRO A 613 19.23 -17.23 15.55
CA PRO A 613 19.63 -18.37 16.35
C PRO A 613 18.68 -18.56 17.54
N TRP A 614 18.20 -19.77 17.74
CA TRP A 614 17.51 -20.15 18.97
C TRP A 614 18.53 -20.74 19.93
N VAL A 615 18.80 -20.02 21.01
CA VAL A 615 19.74 -20.46 22.05
C VAL A 615 19.02 -21.41 23.01
N THR A 616 19.57 -22.60 23.20
CA THR A 616 19.03 -23.61 24.11
C THR A 616 20.17 -24.37 24.79
N ASP A 617 19.92 -24.83 26.02
CA ASP A 617 20.80 -25.77 26.71
C ASP A 617 20.42 -27.21 26.34
N ILE A 618 21.43 -28.00 26.00
CA ILE A 618 21.31 -29.43 25.71
C ILE A 618 21.78 -30.22 26.92
N ASN A 619 20.92 -31.05 27.49
CA ASN A 619 21.19 -31.85 28.68
C ASN A 619 20.94 -33.36 28.46
N ASP A 620 20.16 -33.71 27.45
CA ASP A 620 19.73 -35.06 27.07
C ASP A 620 20.38 -35.53 25.75
N GLY A 621 21.30 -34.73 25.21
CA GLY A 621 21.97 -34.97 23.95
C GLY A 621 21.08 -34.91 22.71
N LYS A 622 19.91 -34.28 22.78
CA LYS A 622 18.94 -34.24 21.68
C LYS A 622 18.53 -32.82 21.28
N ILE A 623 18.43 -32.62 19.98
CA ILE A 623 17.75 -31.47 19.37
C ILE A 623 16.57 -32.01 18.56
N THR A 624 15.38 -31.51 18.82
CA THR A 624 14.16 -31.78 18.05
C THR A 624 13.59 -30.48 17.55
N ILE A 625 13.33 -30.38 16.24
CA ILE A 625 12.61 -29.24 15.65
C ILE A 625 11.29 -29.76 15.12
N THR A 626 10.19 -29.14 15.53
CA THR A 626 8.86 -29.44 15.00
C THR A 626 8.18 -28.19 14.47
N ALA A 627 7.33 -28.34 13.45
CA ALA A 627 6.49 -27.27 12.95
C ALA A 627 5.04 -27.75 12.78
N SER A 628 4.09 -26.88 13.09
CA SER A 628 2.65 -27.16 12.98
C SER A 628 1.87 -25.91 12.55
N GLY A 629 0.62 -26.07 12.12
CA GLY A 629 -0.28 -24.97 11.74
C GLY A 629 -0.36 -24.70 10.23
N GLY A 630 0.70 -25.05 9.50
CA GLY A 630 0.80 -24.98 8.05
C GLY A 630 1.79 -26.01 7.51
N ALA A 631 1.94 -26.09 6.20
CA ALA A 631 2.92 -26.99 5.57
C ALA A 631 4.34 -26.39 5.67
N ALA A 632 5.23 -27.06 6.39
CA ALA A 632 6.60 -26.57 6.61
C ALA A 632 7.57 -27.21 5.61
N ASN A 633 8.41 -26.37 5.02
CA ASN A 633 9.49 -26.77 4.12
C ASN A 633 10.84 -26.48 4.77
N PHE A 634 11.46 -27.48 5.37
CA PHE A 634 12.81 -27.35 5.93
C PHE A 634 13.86 -27.83 4.93
N SER A 635 14.92 -27.06 4.73
CA SER A 635 15.99 -27.41 3.78
C SER A 635 17.34 -27.66 4.44
N GLY A 636 17.57 -27.07 5.62
CA GLY A 636 18.86 -27.15 6.29
C GLY A 636 18.78 -26.83 7.78
N ILE A 637 19.70 -27.38 8.57
CA ILE A 637 19.87 -27.09 9.99
C ILE A 637 21.33 -26.74 10.25
N GLU A 638 21.54 -25.73 11.08
CA GLU A 638 22.87 -25.25 11.47
C GLU A 638 22.95 -25.11 12.99
N ILE A 639 23.95 -25.75 13.61
CA ILE A 639 24.15 -25.80 15.06
C ILE A 639 25.53 -25.25 15.40
N TRP A 640 25.55 -24.32 16.34
CA TRP A 640 26.75 -23.76 16.93
C TRP A 640 26.81 -24.09 18.40
N GLN A 641 27.98 -24.47 18.89
CA GLN A 641 28.23 -24.65 20.32
C GLN A 641 28.89 -23.41 20.89
N ARG A 642 28.44 -23.02 22.08
CA ARG A 642 29.13 -22.00 22.85
C ARG A 642 30.46 -22.58 23.32
N ALA A 643 31.57 -21.93 22.97
CA ALA A 643 32.88 -22.34 23.46
C ALA A 643 32.90 -22.17 24.98
N GLY A 644 33.08 -23.27 25.72
CA GLY A 644 33.24 -23.22 27.16
C GLY A 644 34.58 -22.57 27.50
N GLY A 645 34.55 -21.53 28.33
CA GLY A 645 35.62 -21.37 29.31
C GLY A 645 35.55 -22.60 30.21
N SER A 646 36.66 -23.34 30.31
CA SER A 646 36.83 -24.39 31.30
C SER A 646 36.32 -23.89 32.65
N ARG A 647 35.37 -24.62 33.26
CA ARG A 647 35.19 -24.54 34.71
C ARG A 647 36.39 -25.17 35.40
#